data_AF-B0FNR9-F1
#
_entry.id   AF-B0FNR9-F1
#
_cell.length_a   1.000
_cell.length_b   1.000
_cell.length_c   1.000
_cell.angle_alpha   90.00
_cell.angle_beta   90.00
_cell.angle_gamma   90.00
#
_symmetry.space_group_name_H-M   'P 1'
#
loop_
_entity.id
_entity.type
_entity.pdbx_description
1 polymer ?
#
loop_
_entity_poly.entity_id
_entity_poly.type
_entity_poly.pdbx_seq_one_letter_code
_entity_poly.pdbx_strand_id
1 'polypeptide(L)'
;MNNLKPFIYYDWKKTTSKNAKENYSINEIIPKTFFMELNGTKITNSTLNGTWKSWNLTNEGEGSYPVLKCIIDDGYLDMNFGTSSEKIPLKNVWIKLCMKINPNSDGTYSIPEKSSSFYIKDNSLKISKDNLILDKYLNKLMLSYFKNNIKNIEMFINKSRIQTKVVGDLSLLGWNTENSVSFRTMNEFIKKDNLYPKDFKAVYSYKKLTFTATGTFDSWEMTTGADGRNIRFKCPIKSAVYDIDGDVFNSSTENFLLIQVDLTYFDSKTTINDPTGENDGKQFNLKIKTNDDKLKNVLIVTYNLTDTDGSMISEDKDFLSLAFRNWFNENIQQFEQIFSYILLDETAKIPEYQWLKPTQISYGSASVETANDEPDLDASIFSAMSMVENNTNSTPSYAVDNRMLQLTKTQAAFGISFPIFMEHFLKQGMLNTQLLSSNEIEVVQDQLLITNNKRINFGKVKNDSGKEVDSLLDAGQLKLSLQNNLIVLELFDLTWEQLNGVTAHYNYHQEYELVLKAKESGELIPFLKEFDEPILSYYVEEAEWRKYTDMLVSALLGTAFSIVLGGVLTFGPSVASKGIKFLKSKAKTVGNRRTVSLNRRDMAQLRRGSGASSEEIELFSRGNSAEAARQIDGMLSNGTTSASTITEIRNTSMSTGQRLAIVGKKFKSTAIMLTSMGLGMTFGEMFKEYINDIQQNNYEAIPGINKFMQQCVGAMKWPDKDSELNVTFSKLQGIYLLGGTLEKNNKLNSK
;
A
#
# COMPACT_ATOMS: atom_id res chain seq x y z
N MET A 1 2.16 -5.68 -18.97
CA MET A 1 0.79 -5.28 -18.57
C MET A 1 0.42 -6.10 -17.34
N ASN A 2 0.11 -5.44 -16.22
CA ASN A 2 -0.15 -6.12 -14.95
C ASN A 2 -1.55 -6.75 -14.92
N ASN A 3 -1.63 -8.02 -14.51
CA ASN A 3 -2.88 -8.78 -14.36
C ASN A 3 -3.62 -8.46 -13.03
N LEU A 4 -3.22 -7.41 -12.31
CA LEU A 4 -3.88 -6.98 -11.08
C LEU A 4 -5.21 -6.31 -11.43
N LYS A 5 -6.32 -6.80 -10.86
CA LYS A 5 -7.60 -6.10 -10.95
C LYS A 5 -7.42 -4.70 -10.31
N PRO A 6 -7.99 -3.64 -10.90
CA PRO A 6 -7.89 -2.30 -10.31
C PRO A 6 -8.63 -2.24 -8.98
N PHE A 7 -8.12 -1.42 -8.05
CA PHE A 7 -8.82 -1.09 -6.81
C PHE A 7 -9.73 0.12 -7.03
N ILE A 8 -10.93 0.09 -6.45
CA ILE A 8 -11.89 1.19 -6.50
C ILE A 8 -11.87 1.91 -5.16
N TYR A 9 -11.25 3.09 -5.13
CA TYR A 9 -11.31 3.96 -3.96
C TYR A 9 -12.63 4.72 -3.94
N TYR A 10 -13.35 4.66 -2.83
CA TYR A 10 -14.62 5.37 -2.62
C TYR A 10 -14.39 6.64 -1.79
N ASP A 11 -14.61 7.81 -2.38
CA ASP A 11 -14.45 9.10 -1.72
C ASP A 11 -15.80 9.60 -1.19
N TRP A 12 -16.17 9.10 0.01
CA TRP A 12 -17.44 9.46 0.64
C TRP A 12 -17.51 10.93 1.06
N LYS A 13 -16.37 11.56 1.40
CA LYS A 13 -16.31 12.99 1.74
C LYS A 13 -16.64 13.87 0.53
N LYS A 14 -16.09 13.55 -0.64
CA LYS A 14 -16.40 14.25 -1.89
C LYS A 14 -17.80 13.94 -2.39
N THR A 15 -18.27 12.70 -2.22
CA THR A 15 -19.64 12.29 -2.56
C THR A 15 -20.68 13.10 -1.79
N THR A 16 -20.56 13.14 -0.46
CA THR A 16 -21.48 13.92 0.39
C THR A 16 -21.44 15.42 0.08
N SER A 17 -20.26 15.98 -0.17
CA SER A 17 -20.10 17.40 -0.51
C SER A 17 -20.77 17.78 -1.85
N LYS A 18 -20.75 16.89 -2.85
CA LYS A 18 -21.42 17.13 -4.14
C LYS A 18 -22.94 17.02 -4.03
N ASN A 19 -23.43 15.98 -3.36
CA ASN A 19 -24.88 15.77 -3.22
C ASN A 19 -25.55 16.90 -2.44
N ALA A 20 -24.87 17.50 -1.46
CA ALA A 20 -25.39 18.63 -0.69
C ALA A 20 -25.50 19.94 -1.51
N LYS A 21 -24.58 20.19 -2.46
CA LYS A 21 -24.54 21.44 -3.23
C LYS A 21 -25.56 21.51 -4.36
N GLU A 22 -25.93 20.36 -4.92
CA GLU A 22 -26.74 20.30 -6.14
C GLU A 22 -28.26 20.19 -5.88
N ASN A 23 -28.72 20.32 -4.61
CA ASN A 23 -30.14 20.28 -4.21
C ASN A 23 -30.94 19.14 -4.87
N TYR A 24 -30.34 17.94 -4.92
CA TYR A 24 -30.89 16.84 -5.69
C TYR A 24 -32.04 16.16 -4.92
N SER A 25 -33.23 16.08 -5.53
CA SER A 25 -34.44 15.45 -4.95
C SER A 25 -34.36 13.91 -4.98
N ILE A 26 -33.34 13.31 -4.37
CA ILE A 26 -33.21 11.85 -4.24
C ILE A 26 -34.34 11.29 -3.35
N ASN A 27 -34.89 12.09 -2.42
CA ASN A 27 -35.88 11.64 -1.45
C ASN A 27 -37.24 11.29 -2.08
N GLU A 28 -37.54 11.70 -3.32
CA GLU A 28 -38.75 11.30 -4.05
C GLU A 28 -38.81 9.79 -4.36
N ILE A 29 -37.67 9.09 -4.30
CA ILE A 29 -37.58 7.64 -4.52
C ILE A 29 -38.25 6.86 -3.38
N ILE A 30 -38.25 7.42 -2.17
CA ILE A 30 -38.69 6.72 -0.96
C ILE A 30 -40.15 7.12 -0.65
N PRO A 31 -41.06 6.15 -0.47
CA PRO A 31 -42.40 6.44 0.03
C PRO A 31 -42.34 7.25 1.33
N LYS A 32 -43.09 8.35 1.40
CA LYS A 32 -43.01 9.28 2.54
C LYS A 32 -43.43 8.64 3.87
N THR A 33 -44.28 7.63 3.84
CA THR A 33 -44.80 6.90 5.01
C THR A 33 -44.21 5.50 5.08
N PHE A 34 -43.97 5.01 6.29
CA PHE A 34 -43.57 3.62 6.54
C PHE A 34 -44.46 2.99 7.61
N PHE A 35 -44.73 1.68 7.44
CA PHE A 35 -45.47 0.88 8.40
C PHE A 35 -44.87 -0.54 8.42
N MET A 36 -44.61 -1.06 9.61
CA MET A 36 -44.19 -2.45 9.84
C MET A 36 -44.88 -3.00 11.08
N GLU A 37 -45.18 -4.29 11.06
CA GLU A 37 -45.81 -5.00 12.16
C GLU A 37 -45.13 -6.35 12.35
N LEU A 38 -44.97 -6.78 13.61
CA LEU A 38 -44.42 -8.08 13.97
C LEU A 38 -45.17 -8.64 15.18
N ASN A 39 -45.78 -9.80 15.00
CA ASN A 39 -46.42 -10.54 16.09
C ASN A 39 -45.40 -11.46 16.78
N GLY A 40 -45.53 -11.58 18.10
CA GLY A 40 -44.65 -12.39 18.94
C GLY A 40 -45.43 -13.08 20.07
N THR A 41 -44.70 -13.63 21.05
CA THR A 41 -45.29 -14.33 22.19
C THR A 41 -45.28 -13.47 23.44
N LYS A 42 -44.08 -13.10 23.93
CA LYS A 42 -43.89 -12.22 25.10
C LYS A 42 -44.24 -10.77 24.75
N ILE A 43 -43.96 -10.37 23.51
CA ILE A 43 -44.44 -9.14 22.88
C ILE A 43 -45.50 -9.55 21.85
N THR A 44 -46.77 -9.45 22.23
CA THR A 44 -47.90 -9.87 21.39
C THR A 44 -47.90 -9.17 20.03
N ASN A 45 -47.58 -7.87 19.99
CA ASN A 45 -47.47 -7.12 18.75
C ASN A 45 -46.46 -5.97 18.88
N SER A 46 -45.64 -5.75 17.86
CA SER A 46 -44.78 -4.57 17.72
C SER A 46 -45.11 -3.84 16.42
N THR A 47 -45.50 -2.57 16.53
CA THR A 47 -45.88 -1.73 15.39
C THR A 47 -44.94 -0.54 15.26
N LEU A 48 -44.35 -0.38 14.09
CA LEU A 48 -43.55 0.79 13.70
C LEU A 48 -44.31 1.56 12.62
N ASN A 49 -44.62 2.82 12.88
CA ASN A 49 -45.38 3.66 11.95
C ASN A 49 -44.84 5.10 11.95
N GLY A 50 -44.70 5.71 10.78
CA GLY A 50 -44.27 7.09 10.71
C GLY A 50 -44.06 7.63 9.31
N THR A 51 -43.39 8.78 9.26
CA THR A 51 -43.07 9.50 8.03
C THR A 51 -41.59 9.86 7.99
N TRP A 52 -41.01 9.83 6.79
CA TRP A 52 -39.63 10.22 6.56
C TRP A 52 -39.49 11.73 6.37
N LYS A 53 -38.45 12.28 7.00
CA LYS A 53 -38.00 13.66 6.78
C LYS A 53 -37.00 13.73 5.63
N SER A 54 -35.94 12.93 5.70
CA SER A 54 -34.86 12.93 4.70
C SER A 54 -33.93 11.74 4.84
N TRP A 55 -33.35 11.29 3.74
CA TRP A 55 -32.31 10.27 3.68
C TRP A 55 -31.05 10.86 3.04
N ASN A 56 -29.90 10.69 3.68
CA ASN A 56 -28.64 11.27 3.22
C ASN A 56 -27.47 10.29 3.44
N LEU A 57 -26.62 10.13 2.43
CA LEU A 57 -25.31 9.47 2.63
C LEU A 57 -24.46 10.30 3.59
N THR A 58 -23.67 9.61 4.41
CA THR A 58 -22.67 10.22 5.30
C THR A 58 -21.26 9.89 4.82
N ASN A 59 -20.27 10.56 5.41
CA ASN A 59 -18.85 10.25 5.24
C ASN A 59 -18.32 9.26 6.29
N GLU A 60 -19.22 8.59 7.03
CA GLU A 60 -18.84 7.63 8.08
C GLU A 60 -18.56 6.22 7.54
N GLY A 61 -18.95 5.96 6.29
CA GLY A 61 -18.68 4.73 5.56
C GLY A 61 -17.24 4.64 5.08
N GLU A 62 -16.78 3.42 4.85
CA GLU A 62 -15.42 3.12 4.40
C GLU A 62 -15.46 2.07 3.30
N GLY A 63 -14.57 2.22 2.31
CA GLY A 63 -14.55 1.37 1.13
C GLY A 63 -15.94 1.27 0.47
N SER A 64 -16.32 0.06 0.11
CA SER A 64 -17.62 -0.28 -0.48
C SER A 64 -18.78 -0.39 0.53
N TYR A 65 -18.63 0.18 1.73
CA TYR A 65 -19.65 0.14 2.79
C TYR A 65 -20.15 1.55 3.14
N PRO A 66 -21.01 2.17 2.31
CA PRO A 66 -21.64 3.44 2.65
C PRO A 66 -22.50 3.35 3.91
N VAL A 67 -22.61 4.49 4.60
CA VAL A 67 -23.55 4.69 5.70
C VAL A 67 -24.62 5.68 5.27
N LEU A 68 -25.87 5.23 5.29
CA LEU A 68 -27.06 5.99 4.93
C LEU A 68 -27.80 6.41 6.21
N LYS A 69 -27.94 7.72 6.43
CA LYS A 69 -28.67 8.29 7.56
C LYS A 69 -30.10 8.65 7.15
N CYS A 70 -31.06 7.99 7.78
CA CYS A 70 -32.50 8.16 7.55
C CYS A 70 -33.11 8.88 8.75
N ILE A 71 -33.75 10.04 8.54
CA ILE A 71 -34.33 10.86 9.61
C ILE A 71 -35.86 10.76 9.54
N ILE A 72 -36.48 10.37 10.66
CA ILE A 72 -37.94 10.31 10.82
C ILE A 72 -38.47 11.72 11.11
N ASP A 73 -39.51 12.14 10.38
CA ASP A 73 -40.17 13.43 10.62
C ASP A 73 -41.05 13.33 11.86
N ASP A 74 -42.01 12.42 11.83
CA ASP A 74 -42.86 12.05 12.95
C ASP A 74 -43.28 10.56 12.87
N GLY A 75 -43.66 9.98 13.99
CA GLY A 75 -44.03 8.56 14.06
C GLY A 75 -43.91 7.98 15.46
N TYR A 76 -44.12 6.67 15.57
CA TYR A 76 -44.00 5.94 16.83
C TYR A 76 -43.53 4.50 16.63
N LEU A 77 -42.93 3.96 17.69
CA LEU A 77 -42.81 2.53 17.95
C LEU A 77 -43.80 2.19 19.07
N ASP A 78 -44.68 1.23 18.85
CA ASP A 78 -45.63 0.73 19.84
C ASP A 78 -45.35 -0.75 20.09
N MET A 79 -45.06 -1.11 21.34
CA MET A 79 -44.80 -2.48 21.76
C MET A 79 -45.89 -2.94 22.72
N ASN A 80 -46.71 -3.89 22.29
CA ASN A 80 -47.79 -4.48 23.06
C ASN A 80 -47.33 -5.80 23.71
N PHE A 81 -47.43 -5.85 25.04
CA PHE A 81 -47.05 -6.99 25.89
C PHE A 81 -48.30 -7.75 26.41
N GLY A 82 -49.42 -7.64 25.72
CA GLY A 82 -50.70 -8.26 26.05
C GLY A 82 -51.50 -7.46 27.09
N THR A 83 -50.96 -7.31 28.31
CA THR A 83 -51.63 -6.60 29.42
C THR A 83 -51.31 -5.10 29.48
N SER A 84 -50.26 -4.67 28.78
CA SER A 84 -49.82 -3.27 28.70
C SER A 84 -49.14 -3.03 27.35
N SER A 85 -49.09 -1.77 26.90
CA SER A 85 -48.25 -1.37 25.78
C SER A 85 -47.32 -0.22 26.15
N GLU A 86 -46.21 -0.10 25.41
CA GLU A 86 -45.27 1.00 25.51
C GLU A 86 -45.14 1.66 24.14
N LYS A 87 -45.59 2.92 24.07
CA LYS A 87 -45.59 3.71 22.83
C LYS A 87 -44.62 4.87 22.93
N ILE A 88 -43.64 4.88 22.04
CA ILE A 88 -42.53 5.85 22.06
C ILE A 88 -42.60 6.73 20.80
N PRO A 89 -42.55 8.06 20.95
CA PRO A 89 -42.49 8.96 19.81
C PRO A 89 -41.12 8.88 19.11
N LEU A 90 -41.13 8.92 17.78
CA LEU A 90 -39.93 8.85 16.92
C LEU A 90 -39.61 10.17 16.21
N LYS A 91 -40.22 11.27 16.65
CA LYS A 91 -40.01 12.60 16.05
C LYS A 91 -38.53 12.98 16.04
N ASN A 92 -37.99 13.27 14.85
CA ASN A 92 -36.57 13.57 14.59
C ASN A 92 -35.57 12.46 14.98
N VAL A 93 -36.04 11.23 15.28
CA VAL A 93 -35.13 10.10 15.49
C VAL A 93 -34.49 9.76 14.14
N TRP A 94 -33.17 9.57 14.14
CA TRP A 94 -32.45 9.10 12.96
C TRP A 94 -31.95 7.67 13.16
N ILE A 95 -31.83 6.95 12.04
CA ILE A 95 -31.31 5.59 11.97
C ILE A 95 -30.25 5.55 10.87
N LYS A 96 -29.11 4.92 11.15
CA LYS A 96 -28.01 4.73 10.22
C LYS A 96 -27.98 3.29 9.72
N LEU A 97 -28.18 3.11 8.42
CA LEU A 97 -28.05 1.83 7.73
C LEU A 97 -26.66 1.74 7.10
N CYS A 98 -25.94 0.65 7.35
CA CYS A 98 -24.72 0.29 6.65
C CYS A 98 -25.03 -0.83 5.66
N MET A 99 -24.47 -0.73 4.45
CA MET A 99 -24.72 -1.69 3.37
C MET A 99 -23.45 -1.92 2.54
N LYS A 100 -23.23 -3.15 2.06
CA LYS A 100 -22.26 -3.41 0.99
C LYS A 100 -22.85 -2.97 -0.35
N ILE A 101 -22.06 -2.28 -1.17
CA ILE A 101 -22.39 -2.01 -2.57
C ILE A 101 -21.43 -2.75 -3.50
N ASN A 102 -21.99 -3.41 -4.53
CA ASN A 102 -21.22 -4.12 -5.55
C ASN A 102 -21.45 -3.44 -6.91
N PRO A 103 -20.42 -2.84 -7.53
CA PRO A 103 -20.59 -2.18 -8.82
C PRO A 103 -20.85 -3.19 -9.94
N ASN A 104 -21.83 -2.88 -10.77
CA ASN A 104 -22.14 -3.57 -12.02
C ASN A 104 -21.40 -2.90 -13.19
N SER A 105 -21.31 -3.60 -14.33
CA SER A 105 -20.60 -3.10 -15.53
C SER A 105 -21.21 -1.83 -16.13
N ASP A 106 -22.48 -1.56 -15.89
CA ASP A 106 -23.21 -0.37 -16.37
C ASP A 106 -23.08 0.84 -15.43
N GLY A 107 -22.30 0.72 -14.35
CA GLY A 107 -22.11 1.77 -13.35
C GLY A 107 -23.21 1.84 -12.28
N THR A 108 -24.19 0.93 -12.30
CA THR A 108 -25.13 0.74 -11.19
C THR A 108 -24.52 -0.12 -10.08
N TYR A 109 -25.21 -0.23 -8.95
CA TYR A 109 -24.80 -1.01 -7.80
C TYR A 109 -25.90 -1.99 -7.38
N SER A 110 -25.46 -3.19 -7.02
CA SER A 110 -26.28 -4.21 -6.36
C SER A 110 -25.98 -4.22 -4.86
N ILE A 111 -26.98 -4.50 -4.03
CA ILE A 111 -26.84 -4.51 -2.56
C ILE A 111 -27.22 -5.91 -2.00
N PRO A 112 -26.27 -6.66 -1.42
CA PRO A 112 -26.57 -7.93 -0.77
C PRO A 112 -27.35 -7.75 0.55
N GLU A 113 -28.38 -8.57 0.77
CA GLU A 113 -29.27 -8.48 1.94
C GLU A 113 -28.84 -9.34 3.15
N LYS A 114 -27.71 -10.04 3.06
CA LYS A 114 -27.18 -10.84 4.17
C LYS A 114 -26.94 -9.94 5.40
N SER A 115 -27.32 -10.41 6.58
CA SER A 115 -27.27 -9.60 7.81
C SER A 115 -25.88 -9.09 8.18
N SER A 116 -24.81 -9.76 7.72
CA SER A 116 -23.44 -9.30 7.89
C SER A 116 -23.06 -8.12 6.98
N SER A 117 -23.77 -7.91 5.87
CA SER A 117 -23.48 -6.82 4.91
C SER A 117 -24.58 -5.78 4.80
N PHE A 118 -25.73 -5.98 5.46
CA PHE A 118 -26.86 -5.06 5.48
C PHE A 118 -27.44 -4.99 6.89
N TYR A 119 -27.07 -3.94 7.64
CA TYR A 119 -27.29 -3.86 9.08
C TYR A 119 -27.44 -2.43 9.58
N ILE A 120 -28.09 -2.27 10.72
CA ILE A 120 -28.19 -0.96 11.39
C ILE A 120 -26.90 -0.69 12.14
N LYS A 121 -26.25 0.43 11.83
CA LYS A 121 -25.01 0.88 12.49
C LYS A 121 -25.30 1.58 13.81
N ASP A 122 -26.30 2.46 13.83
CA ASP A 122 -26.67 3.23 15.02
C ASP A 122 -28.04 3.90 14.84
N ASN A 123 -28.62 4.40 15.93
CA ASN A 123 -29.75 5.33 15.90
C ASN A 123 -29.65 6.37 17.04
N SER A 124 -30.55 7.35 17.02
CA SER A 124 -30.58 8.44 17.99
C SER A 124 -31.61 8.30 19.10
N LEU A 125 -32.23 7.12 19.23
CA LEU A 125 -33.20 6.88 20.30
C LEU A 125 -32.47 6.94 21.64
N LYS A 126 -32.98 7.77 22.55
CA LYS A 126 -32.40 7.89 23.90
C LYS A 126 -32.95 6.77 24.76
N ILE A 127 -32.08 5.84 25.17
CA ILE A 127 -32.43 4.65 25.94
C ILE A 127 -31.49 4.48 27.13
N SER A 128 -31.95 3.76 28.15
CA SER A 128 -31.12 3.23 29.24
C SER A 128 -30.82 1.74 29.00
N LYS A 129 -30.01 1.13 29.89
CA LYS A 129 -29.79 -0.33 29.91
C LYS A 129 -31.07 -1.13 30.05
N ASP A 130 -32.08 -0.61 30.75
CA ASP A 130 -33.34 -1.31 30.98
C ASP A 130 -34.19 -1.36 29.71
N ASN A 131 -34.09 -0.34 28.85
CA ASN A 131 -34.97 -0.15 27.70
C ASN A 131 -34.32 -0.51 26.36
N LEU A 132 -33.28 -1.36 26.37
CA LEU A 132 -32.61 -1.83 25.14
C LEU A 132 -33.55 -2.59 24.19
N ILE A 133 -34.63 -3.18 24.71
CA ILE A 133 -35.65 -3.84 23.90
C ILE A 133 -36.30 -2.90 22.88
N LEU A 134 -36.52 -1.63 23.26
CA LEU A 134 -37.12 -0.61 22.41
C LEU A 134 -36.20 -0.29 21.22
N ASP A 135 -34.89 -0.21 21.48
CA ASP A 135 -33.86 -0.02 20.46
C ASP A 135 -33.74 -1.22 19.52
N LYS A 136 -33.76 -2.44 20.08
CA LYS A 136 -33.73 -3.67 19.30
C LYS A 136 -34.90 -3.76 18.34
N TYR A 137 -36.12 -3.49 18.80
CA TYR A 137 -37.31 -3.61 17.96
C TYR A 137 -37.45 -2.46 16.96
N LEU A 138 -37.01 -1.24 17.31
CA LEU A 138 -36.86 -0.16 16.32
C LEU A 138 -35.93 -0.60 15.19
N ASN A 139 -34.75 -1.11 15.53
CA ASN A 139 -33.75 -1.53 14.55
C ASN A 139 -34.22 -2.75 13.73
N LYS A 140 -34.86 -3.75 14.36
CA LYS A 140 -35.34 -4.97 13.70
C LYS A 140 -36.45 -4.68 12.69
N LEU A 141 -37.47 -3.92 13.09
CA LEU A 141 -38.57 -3.53 12.21
C LEU A 141 -38.07 -2.62 11.09
N MET A 142 -37.19 -1.67 11.40
CA MET A 142 -36.64 -0.78 10.38
C MET A 142 -35.73 -1.50 9.39
N LEU A 143 -34.90 -2.45 9.85
CA LEU A 143 -34.09 -3.28 8.95
C LEU A 143 -34.97 -4.11 8.01
N SER A 144 -36.08 -4.64 8.52
CA SER A 144 -37.06 -5.37 7.71
C SER A 144 -37.75 -4.45 6.69
N TYR A 145 -38.10 -3.22 7.07
CA TYR A 145 -38.58 -2.19 6.14
C TYR A 145 -37.56 -1.92 5.03
N PHE A 146 -36.28 -1.75 5.39
CA PHE A 146 -35.22 -1.50 4.42
C PHE A 146 -35.03 -2.67 3.44
N LYS A 147 -35.11 -3.92 3.91
CA LYS A 147 -35.08 -5.11 3.04
C LYS A 147 -36.27 -5.14 2.07
N ASN A 148 -37.47 -4.87 2.56
CA ASN A 148 -38.67 -4.73 1.72
C ASN A 148 -38.53 -3.61 0.67
N ASN A 149 -37.65 -2.63 0.91
CA ASN A 149 -37.39 -1.49 0.05
C ASN A 149 -36.00 -1.53 -0.61
N ILE A 150 -35.36 -2.70 -0.72
CA ILE A 150 -33.98 -2.82 -1.21
C ILE A 150 -33.80 -2.20 -2.60
N LYS A 151 -34.78 -2.38 -3.50
CA LYS A 151 -34.76 -1.78 -4.84
C LYS A 151 -34.79 -0.25 -4.83
N ASN A 152 -35.53 0.34 -3.89
CA ASN A 152 -35.54 1.79 -3.70
C ASN A 152 -34.19 2.28 -3.16
N ILE A 153 -33.53 1.50 -2.30
CA ILE A 153 -32.19 1.79 -1.79
C ILE A 153 -31.14 1.66 -2.91
N GLU A 154 -31.21 0.62 -3.75
CA GLU A 154 -30.35 0.50 -4.94
C GLU A 154 -30.52 1.71 -5.86
N MET A 155 -31.77 2.13 -6.12
CA MET A 155 -32.06 3.36 -6.89
C MET A 155 -31.49 4.62 -6.22
N PHE A 156 -31.59 4.73 -4.90
CA PHE A 156 -30.99 5.82 -4.12
C PHE A 156 -29.48 5.88 -4.34
N ILE A 157 -28.79 4.74 -4.19
CA ILE A 157 -27.34 4.61 -4.39
C ILE A 157 -26.95 4.96 -5.85
N ASN A 158 -27.67 4.41 -6.83
CA ASN A 158 -27.42 4.66 -8.25
C ASN A 158 -27.59 6.13 -8.64
N LYS A 159 -28.51 6.85 -7.99
CA LYS A 159 -28.69 8.30 -8.20
C LYS A 159 -27.78 9.18 -7.33
N SER A 160 -27.02 8.60 -6.39
CA SER A 160 -26.19 9.34 -5.43
C SER A 160 -24.84 9.82 -5.97
N ARG A 161 -24.56 9.70 -7.28
CA ARG A 161 -23.32 10.18 -7.96
C ARG A 161 -22.05 9.89 -7.16
N ILE A 162 -21.89 8.64 -6.75
CA ILE A 162 -20.77 8.19 -5.91
C ILE A 162 -19.45 8.54 -6.59
N GLN A 163 -18.56 9.20 -5.85
CA GLN A 163 -17.25 9.58 -6.33
C GLN A 163 -16.27 8.43 -6.11
N THR A 164 -15.81 7.83 -7.20
CA THR A 164 -14.82 6.76 -7.18
C THR A 164 -13.54 7.19 -7.89
N LYS A 165 -12.40 6.67 -7.44
CA LYS A 165 -11.12 6.76 -8.13
C LYS A 165 -10.64 5.35 -8.43
N VAL A 166 -10.37 5.06 -9.69
CA VAL A 166 -9.75 3.81 -10.11
C VAL A 166 -8.25 3.91 -9.83
N VAL A 167 -7.75 3.01 -8.99
CA VAL A 167 -6.33 2.89 -8.66
C VAL A 167 -5.80 1.66 -9.41
N GLY A 168 -5.13 1.92 -10.53
CA GLY A 168 -4.65 0.87 -11.44
C GLY A 168 -3.58 -0.02 -10.81
N ASP A 169 -2.58 0.61 -10.19
CA ASP A 169 -1.50 -0.07 -9.46
C ASP A 169 -1.74 -0.06 -7.93
N LEU A 170 -0.91 -0.72 -7.13
CA LEU A 170 -1.03 -0.67 -5.66
C LEU A 170 -0.81 0.75 -5.14
N SER A 171 -1.40 1.07 -3.99
CA SER A 171 -1.23 2.39 -3.36
C SER A 171 -1.34 2.32 -1.85
N LEU A 172 -0.54 3.14 -1.15
CA LEU A 172 -0.69 3.37 0.29
C LEU A 172 -1.71 4.49 0.61
N LEU A 173 -2.47 4.94 -0.39
CA LEU A 173 -3.63 5.85 -0.24
C LEU A 173 -3.36 7.11 0.60
N GLY A 174 -2.15 7.67 0.47
CA GLY A 174 -1.71 8.90 1.13
C GLY A 174 -0.73 8.68 2.29
N TRP A 175 -0.48 7.43 2.69
CA TRP A 175 0.53 7.08 3.69
C TRP A 175 1.93 6.91 3.07
N ASN A 176 2.97 7.09 3.89
CA ASN A 176 4.36 6.94 3.46
C ASN A 176 4.82 5.49 3.53
N THR A 177 4.51 4.81 4.65
CA THR A 177 4.80 3.40 4.85
C THR A 177 3.63 2.66 5.47
N GLU A 178 3.61 1.34 5.30
CA GLU A 178 2.56 0.46 5.80
C GLU A 178 3.15 -0.90 6.18
N ASN A 179 2.91 -1.36 7.41
CA ASN A 179 3.22 -2.71 7.88
C ASN A 179 1.91 -3.50 7.96
N SER A 180 1.85 -4.66 7.30
CA SER A 180 0.63 -5.42 7.07
C SER A 180 0.79 -6.89 7.43
N VAL A 181 -0.28 -7.48 7.99
CA VAL A 181 -0.43 -8.94 8.19
C VAL A 181 -1.79 -9.41 7.72
N SER A 182 -1.89 -10.69 7.38
CA SER A 182 -3.18 -11.32 7.09
C SER A 182 -4.07 -11.39 8.32
N PHE A 183 -5.39 -11.44 8.14
CA PHE A 183 -6.33 -11.69 9.24
C PHE A 183 -6.07 -13.05 9.90
N ARG A 184 -5.64 -14.07 9.13
CA ARG A 184 -5.24 -15.37 9.69
C ARG A 184 -4.09 -15.21 10.69
N THR A 185 -3.05 -14.48 10.32
CA THR A 185 -1.89 -14.22 11.19
C THR A 185 -2.29 -13.44 12.44
N MET A 186 -3.16 -12.44 12.31
CA MET A 186 -3.69 -11.73 13.47
C MET A 186 -4.49 -12.65 14.41
N ASN A 187 -5.26 -13.59 13.85
CA ASN A 187 -5.99 -14.58 14.64
C ASN A 187 -5.07 -15.57 15.36
N GLU A 188 -3.95 -15.93 14.74
CA GLU A 188 -2.90 -16.72 15.41
C GLU A 188 -2.33 -15.97 16.61
N PHE A 189 -2.10 -14.66 16.51
CA PHE A 189 -1.67 -13.83 17.64
C PHE A 189 -2.74 -13.77 18.74
N ILE A 190 -3.98 -13.44 18.40
CA ILE A 190 -5.09 -13.36 19.37
C ILE A 190 -5.25 -14.68 20.15
N LYS A 191 -5.18 -15.80 19.43
CA LYS A 191 -5.31 -17.13 20.02
C LYS A 191 -4.13 -17.47 20.94
N LYS A 192 -2.91 -17.17 20.51
CA LYS A 192 -1.66 -17.45 21.25
C LYS A 192 -1.55 -16.59 22.51
N ASP A 193 -1.80 -15.29 22.38
CA ASP A 193 -1.73 -14.33 23.48
C ASP A 193 -2.85 -14.57 24.49
N ASN A 194 -4.00 -15.07 24.02
CA ASN A 194 -5.09 -15.54 24.86
C ASN A 194 -5.63 -14.42 25.80
N LEU A 195 -5.68 -13.20 25.27
CA LEU A 195 -6.09 -11.98 25.98
C LEU A 195 -7.55 -11.58 25.75
N TYR A 196 -8.38 -12.47 25.20
CA TYR A 196 -9.83 -12.27 25.06
C TYR A 196 -10.58 -12.81 26.29
N PRO A 197 -11.74 -12.23 26.65
CA PRO A 197 -12.54 -12.75 27.75
C PRO A 197 -13.12 -14.12 27.39
N LYS A 198 -12.81 -15.13 28.21
CA LYS A 198 -13.20 -16.52 27.99
C LYS A 198 -14.59 -16.83 28.50
N ASP A 199 -14.84 -16.50 29.76
CA ASP A 199 -16.09 -16.82 30.43
C ASP A 199 -17.02 -15.62 30.39
N PHE A 200 -18.32 -15.87 30.28
CA PHE A 200 -19.33 -14.81 30.32
C PHE A 200 -20.54 -15.21 31.15
N LYS A 201 -21.11 -14.18 31.78
CA LYS A 201 -22.47 -14.19 32.34
C LYS A 201 -23.17 -12.94 31.85
N ALA A 202 -23.84 -13.07 30.73
CA ALA A 202 -24.55 -11.97 30.08
C ALA A 202 -25.98 -11.90 30.62
N VAL A 203 -26.44 -10.71 31.02
CA VAL A 203 -27.74 -10.52 31.66
C VAL A 203 -28.47 -9.33 31.07
N TYR A 204 -29.75 -9.50 30.80
CA TYR A 204 -30.69 -8.43 30.50
C TYR A 204 -31.98 -8.64 31.29
N SER A 205 -32.48 -7.58 31.92
CA SER A 205 -33.75 -7.62 32.65
C SER A 205 -34.67 -6.51 32.16
N TYR A 206 -35.94 -6.83 31.96
CA TYR A 206 -36.97 -5.87 31.55
C TYR A 206 -38.34 -6.29 32.09
N LYS A 207 -39.06 -5.34 32.72
CA LYS A 207 -40.39 -5.59 33.34
C LYS A 207 -40.44 -6.85 34.22
N LYS A 208 -39.40 -7.07 35.03
CA LYS A 208 -39.18 -8.24 35.92
C LYS A 208 -38.84 -9.56 35.22
N LEU A 209 -38.89 -9.62 33.89
CA LEU A 209 -38.36 -10.74 33.12
C LEU A 209 -36.83 -10.67 33.12
N THR A 210 -36.16 -11.82 33.21
CA THR A 210 -34.70 -11.89 33.17
C THR A 210 -34.21 -12.89 32.15
N PHE A 211 -33.27 -12.45 31.31
CA PHE A 211 -32.67 -13.22 30.24
C PHE A 211 -31.17 -13.33 30.51
N THR A 212 -30.68 -14.55 30.66
CA THR A 212 -29.29 -14.83 31.03
C THR A 212 -28.64 -15.77 30.03
N ALA A 213 -27.42 -15.45 29.62
CA ALA A 213 -26.53 -16.38 28.92
C ALA A 213 -25.30 -16.62 29.80
N THR A 214 -25.03 -17.88 30.16
CA THR A 214 -23.82 -18.24 30.92
C THR A 214 -23.03 -19.26 30.14
N GLY A 215 -21.76 -19.00 29.87
CA GLY A 215 -20.97 -19.89 29.04
C GLY A 215 -19.54 -19.44 28.81
N THR A 216 -18.94 -20.02 27.78
CA THR A 216 -17.56 -19.80 27.40
C THR A 216 -17.43 -19.52 25.90
N PHE A 217 -16.54 -18.60 25.55
CA PHE A 217 -16.11 -18.35 24.18
C PHE A 217 -14.90 -19.22 23.82
N ASP A 218 -14.83 -19.61 22.55
CA ASP A 218 -13.54 -19.97 21.94
C ASP A 218 -12.76 -18.69 21.56
N SER A 219 -11.60 -18.84 20.94
CA SER A 219 -10.80 -17.69 20.48
C SER A 219 -11.61 -16.78 19.58
N TRP A 220 -11.54 -15.48 19.84
CA TRP A 220 -12.12 -14.49 18.95
C TRP A 220 -11.31 -14.41 17.66
N GLU A 221 -12.01 -14.21 16.54
CA GLU A 221 -11.42 -14.26 15.21
C GLU A 221 -11.75 -12.96 14.46
N MET A 222 -10.73 -12.18 14.12
CA MET A 222 -10.84 -11.11 13.14
C MET A 222 -11.37 -11.69 11.82
N THR A 223 -12.41 -11.08 11.28
CA THR A 223 -13.15 -11.58 10.11
C THR A 223 -13.65 -10.46 9.20
N THR A 224 -14.23 -10.82 8.06
CA THR A 224 -14.53 -9.92 6.94
C THR A 224 -15.89 -9.22 7.05
N GLY A 225 -16.24 -8.46 6.00
CA GLY A 225 -17.51 -7.72 5.90
C GLY A 225 -17.48 -6.27 6.39
N ALA A 226 -16.31 -5.77 6.82
CA ALA A 226 -16.05 -4.35 7.07
C ALA A 226 -14.64 -3.99 6.60
N ASP A 227 -14.43 -2.71 6.30
CA ASP A 227 -13.15 -2.16 5.88
C ASP A 227 -12.79 -0.96 6.77
N GLY A 228 -11.53 -0.54 6.65
CA GLY A 228 -10.97 0.66 7.27
C GLY A 228 -10.82 0.54 8.78
N ARG A 229 -11.30 1.53 9.52
CA ARG A 229 -11.23 1.58 10.99
C ARG A 229 -12.16 0.57 11.67
N ASN A 230 -13.19 0.12 10.95
CA ASN A 230 -14.20 -0.78 11.48
C ASN A 230 -13.64 -2.21 11.52
N ILE A 231 -13.27 -2.70 12.69
CA ILE A 231 -12.73 -4.04 12.86
C ILE A 231 -13.82 -4.99 13.34
N ARG A 232 -13.95 -6.14 12.69
CA ARG A 232 -14.94 -7.16 13.04
C ARG A 232 -14.32 -8.40 13.64
N PHE A 233 -14.98 -8.90 14.68
CA PHE A 233 -14.63 -10.16 15.31
C PHE A 233 -15.83 -11.10 15.30
N LYS A 234 -15.60 -12.34 14.90
CA LYS A 234 -16.45 -13.46 15.27
C LYS A 234 -16.06 -13.88 16.68
N CYS A 235 -17.05 -13.97 17.58
CA CYS A 235 -16.91 -14.46 18.94
C CYS A 235 -17.64 -15.81 19.03
N PRO A 236 -16.97 -16.94 18.74
CA PRO A 236 -17.63 -18.25 18.76
C PRO A 236 -17.94 -18.67 20.19
N ILE A 237 -19.16 -19.13 20.43
CA ILE A 237 -19.59 -19.68 21.71
C ILE A 237 -19.25 -21.17 21.72
N LYS A 238 -18.33 -21.56 22.60
CA LYS A 238 -17.94 -22.96 22.76
C LYS A 238 -19.08 -23.79 23.35
N SER A 239 -19.69 -23.26 24.41
CA SER A 239 -20.88 -23.80 25.05
C SER A 239 -21.50 -22.74 25.97
N ALA A 240 -22.83 -22.72 26.05
CA ALA A 240 -23.57 -21.84 26.94
C ALA A 240 -24.93 -22.43 27.32
N VAL A 241 -25.42 -21.99 28.46
CA VAL A 241 -26.80 -22.17 28.92
C VAL A 241 -27.52 -20.84 28.76
N TYR A 242 -28.66 -20.86 28.06
CA TYR A 242 -29.54 -19.73 27.85
C TYR A 242 -30.78 -19.90 28.74
N ASP A 243 -30.93 -19.03 29.72
CA ASP A 243 -32.10 -18.96 30.61
C ASP A 243 -32.95 -17.77 30.17
N ILE A 244 -34.14 -18.07 29.65
CA ILE A 244 -35.08 -17.13 29.05
C ILE A 244 -36.30 -17.06 29.96
N ASP A 245 -36.14 -16.32 31.06
CA ASP A 245 -37.17 -16.14 32.08
C ASP A 245 -37.67 -17.46 32.69
N GLY A 246 -36.75 -18.39 32.98
CA GLY A 246 -37.03 -19.71 33.54
C GLY A 246 -37.03 -20.84 32.51
N ASP A 247 -37.17 -20.54 31.21
CA ASP A 247 -37.04 -21.51 30.12
C ASP A 247 -35.55 -21.70 29.76
N VAL A 248 -35.01 -22.90 29.94
CA VAL A 248 -33.57 -23.18 29.80
C VAL A 248 -33.25 -23.94 28.52
N PHE A 249 -32.30 -23.42 27.74
CA PHE A 249 -31.80 -24.00 26.51
C PHE A 249 -30.28 -24.17 26.54
N ASN A 250 -29.77 -25.20 25.88
CA ASN A 250 -28.33 -25.41 25.71
C ASN A 250 -27.91 -25.01 24.29
N SER A 251 -26.83 -24.25 24.16
CA SER A 251 -26.33 -23.76 22.87
C SER A 251 -25.88 -24.88 21.94
N SER A 252 -26.12 -24.75 20.64
CA SER A 252 -25.43 -25.56 19.62
C SER A 252 -23.96 -25.13 19.46
N THR A 253 -23.12 -25.98 18.88
CA THR A 253 -21.68 -25.73 18.70
C THR A 253 -21.32 -24.70 17.61
N GLU A 254 -22.29 -24.32 16.77
CA GLU A 254 -22.08 -23.35 15.68
C GLU A 254 -22.43 -21.90 16.09
N ASN A 255 -22.67 -21.67 17.38
CA ASN A 255 -23.15 -20.39 17.88
C ASN A 255 -22.04 -19.34 17.89
N PHE A 256 -22.38 -18.10 17.52
CA PHE A 256 -21.44 -16.99 17.55
C PHE A 256 -22.16 -15.64 17.60
N LEU A 257 -21.42 -14.62 18.03
CA LEU A 257 -21.78 -13.22 17.79
C LEU A 257 -20.75 -12.60 16.84
N LEU A 258 -21.23 -11.84 15.85
CA LEU A 258 -20.38 -11.03 14.99
C LEU A 258 -20.42 -9.60 15.50
N ILE A 259 -19.33 -9.15 16.11
CA ILE A 259 -19.21 -7.82 16.68
C ILE A 259 -18.35 -6.91 15.79
N GLN A 260 -18.56 -5.60 15.92
CA GLN A 260 -17.75 -4.57 15.29
C GLN A 260 -17.31 -3.54 16.34
N VAL A 261 -16.03 -3.18 16.30
CA VAL A 261 -15.38 -2.22 17.19
C VAL A 261 -14.44 -1.31 16.38
N ASP A 262 -14.10 -0.17 16.98
CA ASP A 262 -12.98 0.67 16.52
C ASP A 262 -11.78 0.41 17.42
N LEU A 263 -10.56 0.60 16.89
CA LEU A 263 -9.31 0.60 17.65
C LEU A 263 -8.77 2.02 17.82
N THR A 264 -7.85 2.21 18.76
CA THR A 264 -7.09 3.45 18.92
C THR A 264 -5.71 3.18 19.51
N TYR A 265 -4.76 4.06 19.21
CA TYR A 265 -3.43 4.06 19.80
C TYR A 265 -3.47 4.72 21.18
N PHE A 266 -3.10 3.97 22.21
CA PHE A 266 -2.98 4.46 23.58
C PHE A 266 -1.52 4.72 23.93
N ASP A 267 -1.27 5.85 24.59
CA ASP A 267 0.01 6.15 25.22
C ASP A 267 0.39 5.01 26.18
N SER A 268 1.64 4.59 26.16
CA SER A 268 2.13 3.44 26.92
C SER A 268 3.59 3.63 27.33
N LYS A 269 3.97 3.03 28.46
CA LYS A 269 5.40 2.93 28.80
C LYS A 269 6.10 2.09 27.75
N THR A 270 7.35 2.45 27.43
CA THR A 270 8.17 1.70 26.48
C THR A 270 8.47 0.30 27.04
N THR A 271 8.11 -0.72 26.28
CA THR A 271 8.18 -2.17 26.57
C THR A 271 8.64 -2.98 25.35
N ILE A 272 8.80 -2.34 24.20
CA ILE A 272 9.45 -2.93 23.02
C ILE A 272 10.85 -2.34 22.87
N ASN A 273 11.76 -3.16 22.38
CA ASN A 273 13.11 -2.74 21.99
C ASN A 273 13.20 -2.70 20.46
N ASP A 274 13.53 -1.56 19.89
CA ASP A 274 13.93 -1.43 18.50
C ASP A 274 15.46 -1.61 18.40
N PRO A 275 15.96 -2.71 17.80
CA PRO A 275 17.40 -2.90 17.61
C PRO A 275 18.02 -1.88 16.64
N THR A 276 17.21 -1.19 15.85
CA THR A 276 17.60 -0.21 14.81
C THR A 276 17.39 1.24 15.22
N GLY A 277 16.82 1.51 16.40
CA GLY A 277 16.57 2.85 16.95
C GLY A 277 17.26 3.08 18.29
N GLU A 278 17.37 4.34 18.70
CA GLU A 278 17.93 4.73 20.00
C GLU A 278 16.98 4.42 21.17
N ASN A 279 15.77 3.91 20.90
CA ASN A 279 14.74 3.60 21.89
C ASN A 279 14.31 4.82 22.73
N ASP A 280 14.42 6.01 22.13
CA ASP A 280 14.03 7.30 22.69
C ASP A 280 12.62 7.75 22.25
N GLY A 281 11.98 6.99 21.35
CA GLY A 281 10.63 7.23 20.87
C GLY A 281 9.53 6.94 21.91
N LYS A 282 8.35 7.52 21.67
CA LYS A 282 7.16 7.34 22.51
C LYS A 282 6.38 6.11 22.07
N GLN A 283 6.17 5.15 22.97
CA GLN A 283 5.41 3.94 22.65
C GLN A 283 3.90 4.19 22.62
N PHE A 284 3.25 3.69 21.56
CA PHE A 284 1.80 3.58 21.45
C PHE A 284 1.37 2.14 21.22
N ASN A 285 0.33 1.72 21.95
CA ASN A 285 -0.28 0.39 21.82
C ASN A 285 -1.65 0.51 21.14
N LEU A 286 -1.84 -0.18 20.01
CA LEU A 286 -3.13 -0.25 19.33
C LEU A 286 -4.04 -1.25 20.04
N LYS A 287 -5.14 -0.77 20.64
CA LYS A 287 -6.12 -1.60 21.37
C LYS A 287 -7.55 -1.19 21.02
N ILE A 288 -8.53 -1.96 21.47
CA ILE A 288 -9.94 -1.61 21.31
C ILE A 288 -10.24 -0.26 21.96
N LYS A 289 -10.94 0.60 21.22
CA LYS A 289 -11.45 1.88 21.69
C LYS A 289 -12.72 1.65 22.53
N THR A 290 -12.80 2.35 23.65
CA THR A 290 -14.04 2.49 24.43
C THR A 290 -14.61 3.90 24.22
N ASN A 291 -15.94 4.01 24.22
CA ASN A 291 -16.68 5.25 24.02
C ASN A 291 -17.17 5.82 25.36
N ASP A 292 -17.40 7.15 25.39
CA ASP A 292 -18.01 7.81 26.54
C ASP A 292 -19.43 7.27 26.82
N ASP A 293 -20.21 7.06 25.75
CA ASP A 293 -21.46 6.32 25.82
C ASP A 293 -21.18 4.81 25.80
N LYS A 294 -21.08 4.23 27.00
CA LYS A 294 -20.79 2.81 27.19
C LYS A 294 -21.81 1.88 26.51
N LEU A 295 -23.03 2.33 26.22
CA LEU A 295 -24.04 1.52 25.51
C LEU A 295 -23.73 1.35 24.02
N LYS A 296 -22.75 2.10 23.51
CA LYS A 296 -22.30 2.11 22.11
C LYS A 296 -20.85 1.68 21.98
N ASN A 297 -20.29 0.97 22.96
CA ASN A 297 -18.93 0.44 22.89
C ASN A 297 -18.78 -0.62 21.79
N VAL A 298 -19.77 -1.52 21.68
CA VAL A 298 -19.74 -2.65 20.75
C VAL A 298 -21.02 -2.70 19.93
N LEU A 299 -20.88 -2.82 18.61
CA LEU A 299 -21.99 -3.11 17.71
C LEU A 299 -22.07 -4.62 17.46
N ILE A 300 -23.18 -5.26 17.82
CA ILE A 300 -23.50 -6.62 17.36
C ILE A 300 -24.11 -6.50 15.97
N VAL A 301 -23.36 -6.87 14.93
CA VAL A 301 -23.79 -6.81 13.53
C VAL A 301 -24.84 -7.88 13.23
N THR A 302 -24.55 -9.11 13.65
CA THR A 302 -25.44 -10.27 13.55
C THR A 302 -24.99 -11.34 14.53
N TYR A 303 -25.77 -12.41 14.67
CA TYR A 303 -25.45 -13.54 15.51
C TYR A 303 -26.03 -14.84 14.93
N ASN A 304 -25.45 -15.97 15.32
CA ASN A 304 -26.07 -17.29 15.22
C ASN A 304 -26.27 -17.79 16.65
N LEU A 305 -27.53 -17.81 17.11
CA LEU A 305 -27.91 -18.29 18.44
C LEU A 305 -28.98 -19.36 18.24
N THR A 306 -28.65 -20.59 18.56
CA THR A 306 -29.51 -21.77 18.37
C THR A 306 -29.31 -22.73 19.52
N ASP A 307 -30.36 -23.44 19.87
CA ASP A 307 -30.33 -24.49 20.88
C ASP A 307 -30.14 -25.86 20.21
N THR A 308 -29.75 -26.85 20.99
CA THR A 308 -29.55 -28.24 20.50
C THR A 308 -30.79 -28.81 19.82
N ASP A 309 -31.97 -28.37 20.22
CA ASP A 309 -33.25 -28.93 19.79
C ASP A 309 -33.93 -28.05 18.72
N GLY A 310 -33.36 -26.89 18.41
CA GLY A 310 -33.89 -25.93 17.44
C GLY A 310 -35.23 -25.30 17.84
N SER A 311 -35.55 -25.30 19.13
CA SER A 311 -36.83 -24.88 19.70
C SER A 311 -36.93 -23.38 20.02
N MET A 312 -35.79 -22.67 20.16
CA MET A 312 -35.80 -21.22 20.43
C MET A 312 -36.39 -20.43 19.26
N ILE A 313 -37.44 -19.65 19.54
CA ILE A 313 -38.07 -18.78 18.55
C ILE A 313 -37.24 -17.51 18.30
N SER A 314 -37.56 -16.75 17.24
CA SER A 314 -36.80 -15.52 16.93
C SER A 314 -36.85 -14.48 18.05
N GLU A 315 -37.94 -14.41 18.81
CA GLU A 315 -38.11 -13.47 19.91
C GLU A 315 -37.16 -13.79 21.08
N ASP A 316 -37.00 -15.07 21.41
CA ASP A 316 -36.05 -15.56 22.41
C ASP A 316 -34.60 -15.14 22.05
N LYS A 317 -34.23 -15.31 20.78
CA LYS A 317 -32.93 -14.88 20.25
C LYS A 317 -32.75 -13.36 20.30
N ASP A 318 -33.82 -12.59 20.16
CA ASP A 318 -33.76 -11.13 20.27
C ASP A 318 -33.43 -10.72 21.72
N PHE A 319 -34.11 -11.27 22.72
CA PHE A 319 -33.82 -11.02 24.13
C PHE A 319 -32.41 -11.49 24.52
N LEU A 320 -31.99 -12.67 24.06
CA LEU A 320 -30.65 -13.18 24.31
C LEU A 320 -29.56 -12.27 23.70
N SER A 321 -29.80 -11.73 22.51
CA SER A 321 -28.87 -10.76 21.89
C SER A 321 -28.74 -9.46 22.71
N LEU A 322 -29.76 -9.07 23.49
CA LEU A 322 -29.70 -7.92 24.40
C LEU A 322 -28.86 -8.22 25.64
N ALA A 323 -28.95 -9.44 26.19
CA ALA A 323 -28.08 -9.88 27.26
C ALA A 323 -26.60 -9.79 26.84
N PHE A 324 -26.27 -10.31 25.64
CA PHE A 324 -24.93 -10.17 25.08
C PHE A 324 -24.53 -8.72 24.81
N ARG A 325 -25.45 -7.88 24.30
CA ARG A 325 -25.16 -6.46 24.08
C ARG A 325 -24.74 -5.75 25.38
N ASN A 326 -25.46 -5.99 26.47
CA ASN A 326 -25.08 -5.49 27.79
C ASN A 326 -23.70 -5.98 28.18
N TRP A 327 -23.46 -7.28 28.07
CA TRP A 327 -22.21 -7.89 28.46
C TRP A 327 -21.02 -7.35 27.66
N PHE A 328 -21.09 -7.29 26.33
CA PHE A 328 -20.01 -6.74 25.50
C PHE A 328 -19.73 -5.28 25.86
N ASN A 329 -20.76 -4.46 26.01
CA ASN A 329 -20.60 -3.05 26.36
C ASN A 329 -19.93 -2.83 27.73
N GLU A 330 -20.14 -3.75 28.67
CA GLU A 330 -19.55 -3.71 30.01
C GLU A 330 -18.19 -4.40 30.12
N ASN A 331 -17.84 -5.30 29.20
CA ASN A 331 -16.69 -6.21 29.35
C ASN A 331 -15.69 -6.12 28.18
N ILE A 332 -15.94 -5.33 27.12
CA ILE A 332 -15.04 -5.27 25.96
C ILE A 332 -13.61 -4.87 26.31
N GLN A 333 -13.42 -4.07 27.36
CA GLN A 333 -12.09 -3.67 27.86
C GLN A 333 -11.26 -4.85 28.38
N GLN A 334 -11.88 -5.99 28.69
CA GLN A 334 -11.20 -7.23 29.07
C GLN A 334 -10.56 -7.94 27.87
N PHE A 335 -10.91 -7.55 26.64
CA PHE A 335 -10.14 -7.95 25.48
C PHE A 335 -8.87 -7.09 25.41
N GLU A 336 -7.84 -7.53 26.13
CA GLU A 336 -6.63 -6.75 26.40
C GLU A 336 -5.57 -6.84 25.29
N GLN A 337 -5.90 -7.51 24.17
CA GLN A 337 -5.03 -7.65 23.02
C GLN A 337 -4.47 -6.29 22.57
N ILE A 338 -3.16 -6.28 22.35
CA ILE A 338 -2.48 -5.21 21.63
C ILE A 338 -2.33 -5.73 20.20
N PHE A 339 -2.82 -4.98 19.22
CA PHE A 339 -2.79 -5.37 17.81
C PHE A 339 -1.51 -4.90 17.10
N SER A 340 -0.87 -3.85 17.62
CA SER A 340 0.38 -3.29 17.10
C SER A 340 1.07 -2.45 18.17
N TYR A 341 2.40 -2.49 18.18
CA TYR A 341 3.27 -1.67 19.03
C TYR A 341 4.06 -0.73 18.14
N ILE A 342 4.00 0.57 18.41
CA ILE A 342 4.72 1.58 17.62
C ILE A 342 5.61 2.42 18.54
N LEU A 343 6.85 2.69 18.13
CA LEU A 343 7.69 3.77 18.68
C LEU A 343 7.57 4.99 17.75
N LEU A 344 6.86 6.02 18.21
CA LEU A 344 6.67 7.26 17.47
C LEU A 344 7.80 8.25 17.79
N ASP A 345 8.23 9.01 16.78
CA ASP A 345 9.27 10.04 16.91
C ASP A 345 10.61 9.51 17.43
N GLU A 346 10.93 8.24 17.11
CA GLU A 346 12.18 7.60 17.49
C GLU A 346 13.35 8.05 16.60
N THR A 347 14.53 8.20 17.18
CA THR A 347 15.79 8.40 16.46
C THR A 347 16.34 7.06 15.97
N ALA A 348 16.66 6.95 14.68
CA ALA A 348 17.33 5.78 14.12
C ALA A 348 18.81 5.73 14.55
N LYS A 349 19.34 4.54 14.84
CA LYS A 349 20.78 4.35 15.13
C LYS A 349 21.67 4.70 13.95
N ILE A 350 21.16 4.47 12.75
CA ILE A 350 21.79 4.81 11.48
C ILE A 350 20.98 5.97 10.90
N PRO A 351 21.52 7.21 10.93
CA PRO A 351 20.78 8.41 10.51
C PRO A 351 20.19 8.33 9.10
N GLU A 352 20.85 7.59 8.20
CA GLU A 352 20.44 7.37 6.82
C GLU A 352 19.13 6.57 6.68
N TYR A 353 18.66 5.92 7.75
CA TYR A 353 17.36 5.24 7.81
C TYR A 353 16.33 5.97 8.70
N GLN A 354 16.60 7.21 9.12
CA GLN A 354 15.64 8.02 9.88
C GLN A 354 14.30 8.17 9.15
N TRP A 355 14.33 8.17 7.81
CA TRP A 355 13.15 8.24 6.95
C TRP A 355 12.22 7.03 7.01
N LEU A 356 12.58 5.98 7.75
CA LEU A 356 11.69 4.83 8.03
C LEU A 356 11.01 4.95 9.39
N LYS A 357 11.38 5.92 10.24
CA LYS A 357 10.81 6.08 11.58
C LYS A 357 9.48 6.85 11.53
N PRO A 358 8.42 6.33 12.18
CA PRO A 358 7.10 6.93 12.11
C PRO A 358 7.00 8.20 12.96
N THR A 359 6.32 9.22 12.40
CA THR A 359 6.05 10.53 13.04
C THR A 359 4.55 10.87 13.09
N GLN A 360 3.74 10.16 12.29
CA GLN A 360 2.29 10.11 12.42
C GLN A 360 1.83 8.68 12.14
N ILE A 361 0.82 8.18 12.85
CA ILE A 361 0.32 6.81 12.69
C ILE A 361 -1.19 6.71 12.56
N SER A 362 -1.63 5.65 11.89
CA SER A 362 -3.01 5.16 11.85
C SER A 362 -3.01 3.65 11.66
N TYR A 363 -4.20 3.05 11.62
CA TYR A 363 -4.41 1.66 11.27
C TYR A 363 -5.49 1.55 10.22
N GLY A 364 -5.71 0.36 9.70
CA GLY A 364 -6.76 0.09 8.74
C GLY A 364 -6.93 -1.40 8.48
N SER A 365 -8.00 -1.74 7.76
CA SER A 365 -8.25 -3.10 7.31
C SER A 365 -8.86 -3.12 5.91
N ALA A 366 -8.61 -4.21 5.20
CA ALA A 366 -9.18 -4.50 3.89
C ALA A 366 -9.71 -5.94 3.90
N SER A 367 -11.03 -6.07 3.87
CA SER A 367 -11.70 -7.37 3.79
C SER A 367 -11.71 -7.90 2.35
N VAL A 368 -11.38 -9.18 2.21
CA VAL A 368 -11.44 -9.93 0.95
C VAL A 368 -12.31 -11.16 1.16
N GLU A 369 -13.23 -11.36 0.24
CA GLU A 369 -14.09 -12.56 0.21
C GLU A 369 -13.68 -13.46 -0.96
N THR A 370 -13.91 -14.75 -0.82
CA THR A 370 -13.77 -15.73 -1.90
C THR A 370 -14.85 -15.54 -2.97
N ALA A 371 -14.78 -16.30 -4.07
CA ALA A 371 -15.81 -16.29 -5.11
C ALA A 371 -17.22 -16.69 -4.59
N ASN A 372 -17.30 -17.34 -3.43
CA ASN A 372 -18.55 -17.78 -2.80
C ASN A 372 -19.01 -16.82 -1.69
N ASP A 373 -18.46 -15.60 -1.61
CA ASP A 373 -18.77 -14.60 -0.58
C ASP A 373 -18.45 -15.04 0.87
N GLU A 374 -17.49 -15.95 1.03
CA GLU A 374 -16.94 -16.39 2.32
C GLU A 374 -15.62 -15.68 2.66
N PRO A 375 -15.24 -15.55 3.95
CA PRO A 375 -14.01 -14.87 4.35
C PRO A 375 -12.74 -15.49 3.73
N ASP A 376 -11.95 -14.70 3.01
CA ASP A 376 -10.57 -15.04 2.65
C ASP A 376 -9.62 -14.37 3.64
N LEU A 377 -9.28 -15.10 4.71
CA LEU A 377 -8.47 -14.59 5.81
C LEU A 377 -6.98 -14.42 5.46
N ASP A 378 -6.51 -15.06 4.40
CA ASP A 378 -5.12 -14.96 3.94
C ASP A 378 -4.93 -13.73 3.04
N ALA A 379 -5.94 -13.41 2.22
CA ALA A 379 -5.94 -12.20 1.41
C ALA A 379 -6.38 -10.94 2.16
N SER A 380 -7.22 -11.08 3.20
CA SER A 380 -7.66 -9.95 4.02
C SER A 380 -6.53 -9.38 4.85
N ILE A 381 -6.44 -8.05 4.91
CA ILE A 381 -5.26 -7.33 5.39
C ILE A 381 -5.62 -6.50 6.63
N PHE A 382 -4.83 -6.63 7.69
CA PHE A 382 -4.77 -5.67 8.78
C PHE A 382 -3.46 -4.90 8.72
N SER A 383 -3.53 -3.58 8.84
CA SER A 383 -2.38 -2.70 8.61
C SER A 383 -2.19 -1.65 9.70
N ALA A 384 -0.92 -1.38 10.00
CA ALA A 384 -0.46 -0.19 10.69
C ALA A 384 0.24 0.72 9.67
N MET A 385 -0.19 1.97 9.56
CA MET A 385 0.29 2.91 8.55
C MET A 385 0.97 4.10 9.20
N SER A 386 1.97 4.67 8.53
CA SER A 386 2.68 5.84 9.04
C SER A 386 3.03 6.89 8.00
N MET A 387 3.18 8.12 8.50
CA MET A 387 3.99 9.16 7.88
C MET A 387 5.36 9.18 8.54
N VAL A 388 6.38 9.58 7.79
CA VAL A 388 7.77 9.66 8.22
C VAL A 388 8.26 11.10 8.07
N GLU A 389 9.38 11.43 8.73
CA GLU A 389 10.05 12.74 8.58
C GLU A 389 9.15 13.96 8.88
N ASN A 390 8.16 13.82 9.75
CA ASN A 390 7.16 14.85 10.07
C ASN A 390 6.29 15.25 8.88
N ASN A 391 6.25 14.46 7.82
CA ASN A 391 5.24 14.62 6.78
C ASN A 391 3.85 14.47 7.40
N THR A 392 2.93 15.36 7.02
CA THR A 392 1.59 15.38 7.60
C THR A 392 0.56 14.82 6.63
N ASN A 393 -0.21 13.83 7.07
CA ASN A 393 -1.42 13.41 6.37
C ASN A 393 -2.62 14.16 6.97
N SER A 394 -3.06 15.21 6.27
CA SER A 394 -4.19 16.05 6.68
C SER A 394 -5.56 15.41 6.44
N THR A 395 -5.60 14.31 5.68
CA THR A 395 -6.81 13.51 5.43
C THR A 395 -6.52 12.03 5.67
N PRO A 396 -6.24 11.64 6.92
CA PRO A 396 -5.81 10.27 7.24
C PRO A 396 -6.94 9.30 6.91
N SER A 397 -6.73 8.53 5.84
CA SER A 397 -7.64 7.48 5.40
C SER A 397 -7.31 6.18 6.14
N TYR A 398 -8.34 5.47 6.59
CA TYR A 398 -8.19 4.11 7.15
C TYR A 398 -8.26 3.03 6.06
N ALA A 399 -8.61 3.38 4.82
CA ALA A 399 -8.66 2.43 3.72
C ALA A 399 -7.28 1.84 3.42
N VAL A 400 -7.26 0.55 3.09
CA VAL A 400 -6.08 -0.25 2.73
C VAL A 400 -6.30 -0.84 1.34
N ASP A 401 -5.25 -0.93 0.53
CA ASP A 401 -5.32 -1.59 -0.78
C ASP A 401 -5.35 -3.12 -0.60
N ASN A 402 -6.51 -3.72 -0.88
CA ASN A 402 -6.78 -5.13 -0.59
C ASN A 402 -6.03 -6.15 -1.47
N ARG A 403 -5.12 -5.69 -2.34
CA ARG A 403 -4.42 -6.53 -3.32
C ARG A 403 -2.99 -6.89 -2.89
N MET A 404 -2.44 -6.26 -1.85
CA MET A 404 -1.04 -6.45 -1.45
C MET A 404 -0.73 -7.91 -1.14
N LEU A 405 -1.45 -8.55 -0.21
CA LEU A 405 -1.18 -9.95 0.17
C LEU A 405 -1.60 -10.96 -0.90
N GLN A 406 -2.59 -10.63 -1.74
CA GLN A 406 -2.92 -11.45 -2.92
C GLN A 406 -1.77 -11.49 -3.93
N LEU A 407 -1.06 -10.37 -4.08
CA LEU A 407 0.06 -10.26 -5.00
C LEU A 407 1.32 -10.93 -4.47
N THR A 408 1.67 -10.67 -3.20
CA THR A 408 2.86 -11.28 -2.59
C THR A 408 2.67 -12.77 -2.36
N LYS A 409 1.43 -13.20 -2.08
CA LYS A 409 1.10 -14.54 -1.59
C LYS A 409 1.85 -14.90 -0.31
N THR A 410 2.02 -13.91 0.55
CA THR A 410 2.72 -14.02 1.84
C THR A 410 1.79 -13.62 2.98
N GLN A 411 2.11 -14.06 4.20
CA GLN A 411 1.27 -13.75 5.36
C GLN A 411 1.47 -12.33 5.91
N ALA A 412 2.59 -11.69 5.58
CA ALA A 412 2.93 -10.35 6.01
C ALA A 412 3.63 -9.58 4.87
N ALA A 413 3.55 -8.25 4.92
CA ALA A 413 4.20 -7.36 3.98
C ALA A 413 4.51 -5.98 4.57
N PHE A 414 5.48 -5.28 3.98
CA PHE A 414 5.78 -3.88 4.24
C PHE A 414 5.79 -3.10 2.92
N GLY A 415 5.11 -1.96 2.88
CA GLY A 415 5.02 -1.08 1.71
C GLY A 415 5.71 0.26 1.94
N ILE A 416 6.44 0.74 0.94
CA ILE A 416 6.99 2.11 0.88
C ILE A 416 6.41 2.81 -0.36
N SER A 417 5.81 3.97 -0.15
CA SER A 417 5.23 4.75 -1.25
C SER A 417 6.29 5.19 -2.27
N PHE A 418 5.93 5.26 -3.55
CA PHE A 418 6.85 5.72 -4.59
C PHE A 418 7.44 7.13 -4.37
N PRO A 419 6.71 8.13 -3.83
CA PRO A 419 7.32 9.41 -3.51
C PRO A 419 8.47 9.31 -2.51
N ILE A 420 8.31 8.49 -1.46
CA ILE A 420 9.34 8.26 -0.45
C ILE A 420 10.51 7.44 -1.03
N PHE A 421 10.20 6.40 -1.81
CA PHE A 421 11.23 5.64 -2.53
C PHE A 421 12.04 6.52 -3.48
N MET A 422 11.40 7.44 -4.21
CA MET A 422 12.08 8.38 -5.09
C MET A 422 13.00 9.33 -4.30
N GLU A 423 12.49 9.95 -3.24
CA GLU A 423 13.23 10.95 -2.46
C GLU A 423 14.48 10.35 -1.79
N HIS A 424 14.41 9.10 -1.33
CA HIS A 424 15.52 8.47 -0.60
C HIS A 424 16.38 7.55 -1.46
N PHE A 425 15.78 6.67 -2.27
CA PHE A 425 16.53 5.72 -3.09
C PHE A 425 16.96 6.33 -4.43
N LEU A 426 16.03 6.90 -5.21
CA LEU A 426 16.39 7.41 -6.55
C LEU A 426 17.24 8.66 -6.50
N LYS A 427 17.00 9.57 -5.55
CA LYS A 427 17.82 10.78 -5.39
C LYS A 427 19.25 10.42 -5.06
N GLN A 428 19.44 9.49 -4.13
CA GLN A 428 20.77 8.97 -3.84
C GLN A 428 21.35 8.21 -5.03
N GLY A 429 20.53 7.48 -5.79
CA GLY A 429 20.91 6.87 -7.06
C GLY A 429 21.47 7.87 -8.07
N MET A 430 20.80 9.01 -8.27
CA MET A 430 21.27 10.09 -9.14
C MET A 430 22.56 10.71 -8.63
N LEU A 431 22.66 11.00 -7.33
CA LEU A 431 23.89 11.51 -6.71
C LEU A 431 25.07 10.55 -6.88
N ASN A 432 24.83 9.25 -6.71
CA ASN A 432 25.83 8.20 -6.85
C ASN A 432 26.36 8.07 -8.29
N THR A 433 25.56 8.44 -9.31
CA THR A 433 26.09 8.54 -10.68
C THR A 433 27.22 9.56 -10.82
N GLN A 434 27.30 10.55 -9.91
CA GLN A 434 28.19 11.71 -9.97
C GLN A 434 28.09 12.47 -11.29
N LEU A 435 26.93 12.39 -11.95
CA LEU A 435 26.58 13.21 -13.10
C LEU A 435 26.09 14.60 -12.70
N LEU A 436 25.65 14.78 -11.45
CA LEU A 436 25.11 16.04 -10.90
C LEU A 436 25.65 16.25 -9.48
N SER A 437 26.02 17.48 -9.12
CA SER A 437 26.11 17.84 -7.70
C SER A 437 24.72 18.07 -7.11
N SER A 438 24.62 18.04 -5.78
CA SER A 438 23.34 18.18 -5.06
C SER A 438 22.57 19.47 -5.44
N ASN A 439 23.28 20.58 -5.69
CA ASN A 439 22.68 21.85 -6.13
C ASN A 439 22.22 21.88 -7.60
N GLU A 440 22.51 20.86 -8.39
CA GLU A 440 22.10 20.74 -9.80
C GLU A 440 20.87 19.83 -9.96
N ILE A 441 20.39 19.24 -8.86
CA ILE A 441 19.24 18.33 -8.86
C ILE A 441 17.94 19.11 -8.65
N GLU A 442 16.91 18.73 -9.40
CA GLU A 442 15.52 19.07 -9.18
C GLU A 442 14.70 17.77 -9.04
N VAL A 443 13.79 17.75 -8.07
CA VAL A 443 12.87 16.63 -7.82
C VAL A 443 11.46 17.09 -8.19
N VAL A 444 10.83 16.40 -9.14
CA VAL A 444 9.45 16.64 -9.59
C VAL A 444 8.58 15.48 -9.12
N GLN A 445 8.10 15.59 -7.87
CA GLN A 445 7.46 14.50 -7.14
C GLN A 445 6.20 13.95 -7.81
N ASP A 446 5.36 14.81 -8.40
CA ASP A 446 4.13 14.39 -9.11
C ASP A 446 4.41 13.53 -10.35
N GLN A 447 5.62 13.63 -10.91
CA GLN A 447 6.06 12.85 -12.07
C GLN A 447 7.00 11.70 -11.68
N LEU A 448 7.28 11.52 -10.39
CA LEU A 448 8.28 10.57 -9.88
C LEU A 448 9.62 10.70 -10.61
N LEU A 449 10.09 11.94 -10.78
CA LEU A 449 11.22 12.32 -11.64
C LEU A 449 12.29 13.11 -10.88
N ILE A 450 13.54 12.75 -11.13
CA ILE A 450 14.74 13.50 -10.71
C ILE A 450 15.47 13.96 -11.96
N THR A 451 15.80 15.24 -12.03
CA THR A 451 16.39 15.85 -13.22
C THR A 451 17.40 16.95 -12.89
N ASN A 452 18.07 17.47 -13.91
CA ASN A 452 19.02 18.57 -13.77
C ASN A 452 18.33 19.94 -13.94
N ASN A 453 18.55 20.86 -13.01
CA ASN A 453 17.88 22.17 -12.99
C ASN A 453 18.53 23.23 -13.91
N LYS A 454 19.69 22.94 -14.49
CA LYS A 454 20.44 23.83 -15.38
C LYS A 454 21.23 23.01 -16.40
N ARG A 455 21.81 23.69 -17.40
CA ARG A 455 22.73 23.06 -18.35
C ARG A 455 23.97 22.50 -17.64
N ILE A 456 24.35 21.27 -18.00
CA ILE A 456 25.52 20.57 -17.46
C ILE A 456 26.44 20.08 -18.58
N ASN A 457 27.73 19.93 -18.25
CA ASN A 457 28.65 19.11 -19.03
C ASN A 457 28.47 17.65 -18.59
N PHE A 458 27.94 16.80 -19.46
CA PHE A 458 27.86 15.36 -19.21
C PHE A 458 29.25 14.72 -19.15
N GLY A 459 30.17 15.25 -19.96
CA GLY A 459 31.60 14.98 -19.87
C GLY A 459 32.33 15.20 -21.20
N LYS A 460 33.65 15.15 -21.15
CA LYS A 460 34.51 15.22 -22.33
C LYS A 460 34.49 13.92 -23.13
N VAL A 461 34.42 14.08 -24.44
CA VAL A 461 34.50 13.02 -25.45
C VAL A 461 35.52 13.40 -26.52
N LYS A 462 36.25 12.41 -27.06
CA LYS A 462 37.09 12.61 -28.23
C LYS A 462 36.23 12.45 -29.49
N ASN A 463 36.12 13.51 -30.28
CA ASN A 463 35.34 13.50 -31.51
C ASN A 463 36.09 12.82 -32.66
N ASP A 464 35.44 12.68 -33.82
CA ASP A 464 36.00 11.95 -34.97
C ASP A 464 37.17 12.67 -35.66
N SER A 465 37.37 13.95 -35.34
CA SER A 465 38.57 14.72 -35.74
C SER A 465 39.72 14.56 -34.73
N GLY A 466 39.53 13.77 -33.67
CA GLY A 466 40.50 13.54 -32.60
C GLY A 466 40.58 14.66 -31.56
N LYS A 467 39.68 15.65 -31.62
CA LYS A 467 39.61 16.78 -30.68
C LYS A 467 38.77 16.39 -29.46
N GLU A 468 39.22 16.79 -28.27
CA GLU A 468 38.38 16.69 -27.07
C GLU A 468 37.35 17.81 -27.04
N VAL A 469 36.08 17.44 -26.89
CA VAL A 469 34.95 18.37 -26.84
C VAL A 469 34.04 18.02 -25.68
N ASP A 470 33.34 19.02 -25.17
CA ASP A 470 32.33 18.81 -24.14
C ASP A 470 31.05 18.25 -24.76
N SER A 471 30.46 17.26 -24.09
CA SER A 471 29.09 16.82 -24.36
C SER A 471 28.13 17.44 -23.34
N LEU A 472 27.09 18.09 -23.83
CA LEU A 472 26.24 18.97 -23.03
C LEU A 472 24.81 18.45 -22.96
N LEU A 473 24.17 18.68 -21.82
CA LEU A 473 22.75 18.45 -21.58
C LEU A 473 22.12 19.73 -21.04
N ASP A 474 21.05 20.20 -21.65
CA ASP A 474 20.29 21.35 -21.15
C ASP A 474 19.45 20.98 -19.92
N ALA A 475 18.86 21.98 -19.26
CA ALA A 475 18.00 21.77 -18.10
C ALA A 475 16.86 20.78 -18.43
N GLY A 476 16.55 19.87 -17.51
CA GLY A 476 15.48 18.88 -17.66
C GLY A 476 15.79 17.69 -18.58
N GLN A 477 17.02 17.59 -19.11
CA GLN A 477 17.36 16.61 -20.15
C GLN A 477 18.04 15.33 -19.62
N LEU A 478 18.62 15.35 -18.41
CA LEU A 478 19.03 14.14 -17.68
C LEU A 478 17.88 13.74 -16.75
N LYS A 479 17.38 12.52 -16.85
CA LYS A 479 16.24 12.06 -16.06
C LYS A 479 16.50 10.71 -15.42
N LEU A 480 16.14 10.59 -14.14
CA LEU A 480 15.97 9.31 -13.46
C LEU A 480 14.56 9.28 -12.89
N SER A 481 13.74 8.32 -13.29
CA SER A 481 12.31 8.31 -12.96
C SER A 481 11.75 6.91 -12.71
N LEU A 482 10.56 6.83 -12.13
CA LEU A 482 9.74 5.61 -12.08
C LEU A 482 8.70 5.62 -13.19
N GLN A 483 8.79 4.68 -14.13
CA GLN A 483 7.82 4.53 -15.22
C GLN A 483 7.40 3.06 -15.31
N ASN A 484 6.09 2.78 -15.24
CA ASN A 484 5.56 1.41 -15.32
C ASN A 484 6.22 0.42 -14.35
N ASN A 485 6.55 0.88 -13.13
CA ASN A 485 7.28 0.13 -12.09
C ASN A 485 8.73 -0.23 -12.42
N LEU A 486 9.32 0.38 -13.43
CA LEU A 486 10.73 0.30 -13.75
C LEU A 486 11.41 1.61 -13.40
N ILE A 487 12.69 1.53 -13.05
CA ILE A 487 13.52 2.71 -12.89
C ILE A 487 14.12 3.04 -14.25
N VAL A 488 13.98 4.27 -14.72
CA VAL A 488 14.37 4.65 -16.08
C VAL A 488 15.39 5.77 -16.04
N LEU A 489 16.57 5.52 -16.63
CA LEU A 489 17.60 6.52 -16.89
C LEU A 489 17.46 7.01 -18.34
N GLU A 490 17.27 8.31 -18.51
CA GLU A 490 17.13 8.93 -19.83
C GLU A 490 18.08 10.13 -19.97
N LEU A 491 18.69 10.22 -21.14
CA LEU A 491 19.40 11.41 -21.58
C LEU A 491 18.71 11.86 -22.86
N PHE A 492 18.25 13.10 -22.88
CA PHE A 492 17.65 13.71 -24.05
C PHE A 492 18.58 14.79 -24.60
N ASP A 493 18.67 14.90 -25.92
CA ASP A 493 19.46 15.93 -26.60
C ASP A 493 20.92 16.05 -26.12
N LEU A 494 21.58 14.92 -25.82
CA LEU A 494 23.00 14.92 -25.49
C LEU A 494 23.78 15.39 -26.72
N THR A 495 24.43 16.54 -26.59
CA THR A 495 24.91 17.30 -27.74
C THR A 495 26.41 17.53 -27.69
N TRP A 496 27.13 17.32 -28.80
CA TRP A 496 28.54 17.71 -28.96
C TRP A 496 28.93 17.94 -30.42
N GLU A 497 30.09 18.59 -30.63
CA GLU A 497 30.71 18.76 -31.94
C GLU A 497 31.34 17.43 -32.40
N GLN A 498 30.66 16.70 -33.27
CA GLN A 498 31.07 15.36 -33.69
C GLN A 498 32.19 15.37 -34.73
N LEU A 499 32.17 16.33 -35.67
CA LEU A 499 33.23 16.54 -36.65
C LEU A 499 33.14 17.93 -37.28
N ASN A 500 34.27 18.63 -37.47
CA ASN A 500 34.37 19.86 -38.27
C ASN A 500 33.24 20.90 -38.05
N GLY A 501 32.85 21.19 -36.81
CA GLY A 501 31.76 22.12 -36.50
C GLY A 501 30.34 21.55 -36.62
N VAL A 502 30.17 20.29 -37.03
CA VAL A 502 28.87 19.60 -37.07
C VAL A 502 28.46 19.16 -35.66
N THR A 503 27.34 19.69 -35.19
CA THR A 503 26.74 19.32 -33.92
C THR A 503 25.79 18.14 -34.09
N ALA A 504 26.00 17.10 -33.30
CA ALA A 504 25.16 15.92 -33.27
C ALA A 504 24.44 15.79 -31.94
N HIS A 505 23.27 15.15 -32.00
CA HIS A 505 22.36 15.04 -30.87
C HIS A 505 21.96 13.59 -30.65
N TYR A 506 21.92 13.16 -29.40
CA TYR A 506 21.63 11.79 -29.00
C TYR A 506 20.55 11.74 -27.92
N ASN A 507 19.61 10.81 -28.03
CA ASN A 507 18.77 10.40 -26.91
C ASN A 507 19.08 8.96 -26.53
N TYR A 508 19.24 8.72 -25.23
CA TYR A 508 19.49 7.41 -24.63
C TYR A 508 18.40 7.11 -23.61
N HIS A 509 17.96 5.85 -23.57
CA HIS A 509 16.97 5.36 -22.62
C HIS A 509 17.34 3.94 -22.20
N GLN A 510 17.43 3.72 -20.88
CA GLN A 510 17.65 2.41 -20.27
C GLN A 510 16.72 2.23 -19.08
N GLU A 511 16.05 1.09 -19.05
CA GLU A 511 15.21 0.66 -17.94
C GLU A 511 15.98 -0.29 -17.03
N TYR A 512 15.65 -0.25 -15.75
CA TYR A 512 16.19 -1.11 -14.71
C TYR A 512 15.04 -1.69 -13.87
N GLU A 513 15.17 -2.97 -13.55
CA GLU A 513 14.24 -3.70 -12.69
C GLU A 513 14.93 -4.00 -11.36
N LEU A 514 14.27 -3.63 -10.26
CA LEU A 514 14.71 -3.99 -8.91
C LEU A 514 14.13 -5.37 -8.54
N VAL A 515 15.01 -6.35 -8.39
CA VAL A 515 14.65 -7.75 -8.14
C VAL A 515 15.35 -8.30 -6.90
N LEU A 516 14.87 -9.44 -6.39
CA LEU A 516 15.64 -10.25 -5.44
C LEU A 516 16.47 -11.29 -6.17
N LYS A 517 17.73 -11.44 -5.75
CA LYS A 517 18.63 -12.50 -6.19
C LYS A 517 18.99 -13.36 -4.99
N ALA A 518 18.92 -14.68 -5.16
CA ALA A 518 19.37 -15.61 -4.13
C ALA A 518 20.89 -15.73 -4.12
N LYS A 519 21.45 -15.73 -2.91
CA LYS A 519 22.81 -16.16 -2.60
C LYS A 519 22.94 -17.69 -2.65
N GLU A 520 24.16 -18.21 -2.56
CA GLU A 520 24.39 -19.66 -2.40
C GLU A 520 23.87 -20.14 -1.04
N SER A 521 23.99 -19.30 -0.02
CA SER A 521 23.39 -19.52 1.32
C SER A 521 21.86 -19.54 1.33
N GLY A 522 21.20 -19.12 0.25
CA GLY A 522 19.74 -19.02 0.14
C GLY A 522 19.15 -17.69 0.63
N GLU A 523 19.93 -16.84 1.31
CA GLU A 523 19.52 -15.49 1.67
C GLU A 523 19.32 -14.64 0.40
N LEU A 524 18.32 -13.75 0.41
CA LEU A 524 17.98 -12.91 -0.74
C LEU A 524 18.64 -11.53 -0.63
N ILE A 525 19.18 -11.03 -1.74
CA ILE A 525 19.72 -9.67 -1.86
C ILE A 525 18.91 -8.86 -2.87
N PRO A 526 18.71 -7.55 -2.64
CA PRO A 526 18.21 -6.64 -3.65
C PRO A 526 19.26 -6.46 -4.75
N PHE A 527 18.81 -6.49 -5.99
CA PHE A 527 19.68 -6.38 -7.15
C PHE A 527 19.01 -5.54 -8.22
N LEU A 528 19.70 -4.51 -8.69
CA LEU A 528 19.22 -3.67 -9.78
C LEU A 528 19.75 -4.21 -11.12
N LYS A 529 18.84 -4.79 -11.90
CA LYS A 529 19.16 -5.43 -13.18
C LYS A 529 18.77 -4.51 -14.33
N GLU A 530 19.58 -4.47 -15.38
CA GLU A 530 19.18 -3.84 -16.65
C GLU A 530 17.99 -4.62 -17.25
N PHE A 531 16.90 -3.91 -17.55
CA PHE A 531 15.72 -4.46 -18.16
C PHE A 531 15.77 -4.24 -19.68
N ASP A 532 16.07 -5.33 -20.40
CA ASP A 532 16.31 -5.38 -21.84
C ASP A 532 17.45 -4.43 -22.32
N GLU A 533 17.70 -4.43 -23.64
CA GLU A 533 18.66 -3.52 -24.29
C GLU A 533 18.23 -2.06 -24.23
N PRO A 534 19.16 -1.09 -24.28
CA PRO A 534 18.81 0.33 -24.35
C PRO A 534 18.13 0.70 -25.68
N ILE A 535 17.57 1.90 -25.70
CA ILE A 535 17.10 2.57 -26.92
C ILE A 535 18.02 3.76 -27.18
N LEU A 536 18.45 3.92 -28.43
CA LEU A 536 19.29 5.03 -28.86
C LEU A 536 18.63 5.73 -30.05
N SER A 537 18.60 7.05 -30.02
CA SER A 537 18.29 7.84 -31.21
C SER A 537 19.35 8.91 -31.44
N TYR A 538 19.55 9.23 -32.69
CA TYR A 538 20.53 10.19 -33.18
C TYR A 538 19.85 11.14 -34.14
N TYR A 539 20.21 12.42 -34.09
CA TYR A 539 19.85 13.36 -35.14
C TYR A 539 20.89 14.46 -35.36
N VAL A 540 20.87 14.99 -36.58
CA VAL A 540 21.72 16.08 -37.07
C VAL A 540 20.95 16.84 -38.14
N GLU A 541 21.37 18.07 -38.43
CA GLU A 541 20.81 18.84 -39.56
C GLU A 541 20.93 18.07 -40.88
N GLU A 542 19.88 18.12 -41.70
CA GLU A 542 19.86 17.36 -42.96
C GLU A 542 20.95 17.84 -43.94
N ALA A 543 21.24 19.15 -43.95
CA ALA A 543 22.30 19.71 -44.78
C ALA A 543 23.67 19.10 -44.43
N GLU A 544 23.99 19.02 -43.13
CA GLU A 544 25.24 18.42 -42.66
C GLU A 544 25.28 16.91 -42.90
N TRP A 545 24.15 16.21 -42.73
CA TRP A 545 24.06 14.79 -43.09
C TRP A 545 24.42 14.57 -44.55
N ARG A 546 23.86 15.34 -45.48
CA ARG A 546 24.13 15.20 -46.93
C ARG A 546 25.60 15.43 -47.25
N LYS A 547 26.27 16.34 -46.54
CA LYS A 547 27.67 16.68 -46.74
C LYS A 547 28.63 15.64 -46.16
N TYR A 548 28.30 15.07 -44.99
CA TYR A 548 29.21 14.23 -44.21
C TYR A 548 28.65 12.83 -43.89
N THR A 549 27.74 12.28 -44.71
CA THR A 549 26.99 11.04 -44.42
C THR A 549 27.88 9.90 -43.91
N ASP A 550 28.96 9.56 -44.61
CA ASP A 550 29.79 8.41 -44.25
C ASP A 550 30.53 8.61 -42.92
N MET A 551 31.01 9.83 -42.67
CA MET A 551 31.68 10.16 -41.41
C MET A 551 30.69 10.15 -40.25
N LEU A 552 29.52 10.79 -40.39
CA LEU A 552 28.50 10.83 -39.34
C LEU A 552 27.95 9.43 -39.01
N VAL A 553 27.77 8.56 -40.01
CA VAL A 553 27.33 7.18 -39.76
C VAL A 553 28.43 6.37 -39.06
N SER A 554 29.69 6.54 -39.44
CA SER A 554 30.82 5.87 -38.77
C SER A 554 30.93 6.32 -37.31
N ALA A 555 30.79 7.62 -37.07
CA ALA A 555 30.80 8.22 -35.75
C ALA A 555 29.66 7.68 -34.87
N LEU A 556 28.43 7.67 -35.41
CA LEU A 556 27.26 7.06 -34.76
C LEU A 556 27.47 5.57 -34.46
N LEU A 557 28.10 4.82 -35.37
CA LEU A 557 28.42 3.42 -35.15
C LEU A 557 29.38 3.23 -33.97
N GLY A 558 30.42 4.06 -33.89
CA GLY A 558 31.34 4.07 -32.76
C GLY A 558 30.63 4.35 -31.44
N THR A 559 29.76 5.36 -31.40
CA THR A 559 28.95 5.67 -30.21
C THR A 559 28.02 4.52 -29.85
N ALA A 560 27.26 3.97 -30.80
CA ALA A 560 26.33 2.87 -30.56
C ALA A 560 27.05 1.60 -30.07
N PHE A 561 28.20 1.26 -30.65
CA PHE A 561 29.03 0.15 -30.16
C PHE A 561 29.56 0.41 -28.75
N SER A 562 30.05 1.62 -28.47
CA SER A 562 30.52 1.95 -27.11
C SER A 562 29.42 1.80 -26.07
N ILE A 563 28.17 2.11 -26.42
CA ILE A 563 27.01 1.98 -25.53
C ILE A 563 26.69 0.51 -25.26
N VAL A 564 26.58 -0.32 -26.30
CA VAL A 564 26.20 -1.74 -26.10
C VAL A 564 27.32 -2.59 -25.50
N LEU A 565 28.59 -2.19 -25.64
CA LEU A 565 29.75 -2.90 -25.10
C LEU A 565 30.26 -2.32 -23.77
N GLY A 566 29.91 -1.06 -23.46
CA GLY A 566 30.46 -0.33 -22.32
C GLY A 566 31.95 0.03 -22.46
N GLY A 567 32.52 -0.04 -23.66
CA GLY A 567 33.94 0.20 -23.91
C GLY A 567 34.22 0.45 -25.39
N VAL A 568 35.44 0.86 -25.71
CA VAL A 568 35.86 1.11 -27.10
C VAL A 568 36.63 -0.11 -27.60
N LEU A 569 36.20 -0.66 -28.74
CA LEU A 569 36.87 -1.74 -29.44
C LEU A 569 37.22 -1.28 -30.87
N THR A 570 38.39 -1.66 -31.36
CA THR A 570 38.73 -1.54 -32.78
C THR A 570 38.14 -2.72 -33.55
N PHE A 571 37.13 -2.47 -34.39
CA PHE A 571 36.48 -3.51 -35.18
C PHE A 571 37.10 -3.61 -36.58
N GLY A 572 37.10 -4.83 -37.15
CA GLY A 572 37.59 -5.06 -38.51
C GLY A 572 36.73 -4.39 -39.60
N PRO A 573 37.25 -4.18 -40.82
CA PRO A 573 36.54 -3.49 -41.91
C PRO A 573 35.19 -4.12 -42.27
N SER A 574 35.08 -5.45 -42.16
CA SER A 574 33.85 -6.19 -42.45
C SER A 574 32.73 -5.83 -41.45
N VAL A 575 33.05 -5.75 -40.16
CA VAL A 575 32.13 -5.34 -39.09
C VAL A 575 31.69 -3.89 -39.31
N ALA A 576 32.65 -2.98 -39.53
CA ALA A 576 32.37 -1.58 -39.80
C ALA A 576 31.43 -1.41 -41.00
N SER A 577 31.71 -2.09 -42.12
CA SER A 577 30.87 -2.00 -43.33
C SER A 577 29.44 -2.49 -43.11
N LYS A 578 29.24 -3.59 -42.34
CA LYS A 578 27.91 -4.12 -42.01
C LYS A 578 27.16 -3.18 -41.09
N GLY A 579 27.82 -2.64 -40.05
CA GLY A 579 27.25 -1.66 -39.12
C GLY A 579 26.83 -0.37 -39.83
N ILE A 580 27.69 0.19 -40.70
CA ILE A 580 27.38 1.40 -41.48
C ILE A 580 26.16 1.18 -42.38
N LYS A 581 26.11 0.05 -43.11
CA LYS A 581 24.94 -0.30 -43.95
C LYS A 581 23.66 -0.42 -43.11
N PHE A 582 23.76 -1.05 -41.95
CA PHE A 582 22.65 -1.19 -41.03
C PHE A 582 22.12 0.18 -40.55
N LEU A 583 22.99 1.06 -40.06
CA LEU A 583 22.58 2.39 -39.58
C LEU A 583 22.00 3.26 -40.71
N LYS A 584 22.58 3.22 -41.92
CA LYS A 584 22.02 3.90 -43.09
C LYS A 584 20.59 3.43 -43.41
N SER A 585 20.30 2.15 -43.24
CA SER A 585 18.95 1.59 -43.47
C SER A 585 17.90 2.12 -42.47
N LYS A 586 18.36 2.62 -41.32
CA LYS A 586 17.51 3.19 -40.27
C LYS A 586 17.37 4.71 -40.37
N ALA A 587 18.17 5.36 -41.22
CA ALA A 587 18.16 6.80 -41.38
C ALA A 587 16.92 7.30 -42.13
N LYS A 588 16.22 8.27 -41.54
CA LYS A 588 15.03 8.92 -42.11
C LYS A 588 15.16 10.44 -42.00
N THR A 589 14.42 11.18 -42.81
CA THR A 589 14.32 12.64 -42.70
C THR A 589 13.04 12.99 -41.95
N VAL A 590 13.14 13.84 -40.93
CA VAL A 590 12.02 14.36 -40.15
C VAL A 590 12.19 15.88 -40.01
N GLY A 591 11.36 16.65 -40.70
CA GLY A 591 11.57 18.11 -40.82
C GLY A 591 12.89 18.41 -41.52
N ASN A 592 13.68 19.33 -40.95
CA ASN A 592 15.02 19.71 -41.42
C ASN A 592 16.16 18.85 -40.85
N ARG A 593 15.84 17.70 -40.22
CA ARG A 593 16.81 16.83 -39.54
C ARG A 593 16.85 15.46 -40.18
N ARG A 594 18.05 14.88 -40.22
CA ARG A 594 18.23 13.45 -40.43
C ARG A 594 18.23 12.74 -39.08
N THR A 595 17.42 11.69 -38.94
CA THR A 595 17.25 10.94 -37.70
C THR A 595 17.59 9.45 -37.92
N VAL A 596 18.26 8.83 -36.97
CA VAL A 596 18.44 7.38 -36.87
C VAL A 596 17.88 6.93 -35.53
N SER A 597 16.93 5.98 -35.53
CA SER A 597 16.34 5.44 -34.30
C SER A 597 16.61 3.95 -34.21
N LEU A 598 17.26 3.54 -33.12
CA LEU A 598 17.65 2.18 -32.81
C LEU A 598 16.83 1.70 -31.61
N ASN A 599 15.90 0.79 -31.88
CA ASN A 599 15.15 0.14 -30.81
C ASN A 599 15.98 -0.97 -30.15
N ARG A 600 15.42 -1.62 -29.13
CA ARG A 600 16.07 -2.71 -28.38
C ARG A 600 16.59 -3.85 -29.25
N ARG A 601 15.84 -4.25 -30.30
CA ARG A 601 16.27 -5.31 -31.23
C ARG A 601 17.43 -4.86 -32.10
N ASP A 602 17.42 -3.59 -32.51
CA ASP A 602 18.50 -2.99 -33.28
C ASP A 602 19.79 -2.90 -32.44
N MET A 603 19.68 -2.53 -31.16
CA MET A 603 20.81 -2.50 -30.22
C MET A 603 21.35 -3.92 -29.93
N ALA A 604 20.48 -4.91 -29.71
CA ALA A 604 20.90 -6.33 -29.62
C ALA A 604 21.62 -6.81 -30.89
N GLN A 605 21.14 -6.40 -32.07
CA GLN A 605 21.76 -6.75 -33.33
C GLN A 605 23.15 -6.12 -33.47
N LEU A 606 23.32 -4.86 -33.05
CA LEU A 606 24.64 -4.23 -33.00
C LEU A 606 25.56 -4.93 -32.01
N ARG A 607 25.10 -5.27 -30.80
CA ARG A 607 25.89 -6.04 -29.83
C ARG A 607 26.41 -7.34 -30.44
N ARG A 608 25.54 -8.16 -31.02
CA ARG A 608 25.93 -9.41 -31.72
C ARG A 608 26.81 -9.17 -32.94
N GLY A 609 26.57 -8.08 -33.66
CA GLY A 609 27.30 -7.71 -34.87
C GLY A 609 28.68 -7.09 -34.62
N SER A 610 28.99 -6.70 -33.38
CA SER A 610 30.27 -6.06 -33.01
C SER A 610 31.47 -6.99 -33.15
N GLY A 611 31.25 -8.31 -33.01
CA GLY A 611 32.31 -9.31 -32.99
C GLY A 611 33.12 -9.36 -31.69
N ALA A 612 32.73 -8.61 -30.65
CA ALA A 612 33.40 -8.63 -29.35
C ALA A 612 33.24 -10.01 -28.67
N SER A 613 34.34 -10.54 -28.14
CA SER A 613 34.32 -11.79 -27.37
C SER A 613 33.73 -11.58 -25.97
N SER A 614 33.29 -12.66 -25.33
CA SER A 614 32.86 -12.61 -23.93
C SER A 614 33.98 -12.13 -23.00
N GLU A 615 35.24 -12.48 -23.28
CA GLU A 615 36.38 -12.01 -22.46
C GLU A 615 36.61 -10.51 -22.62
N GLU A 616 36.47 -9.95 -23.83
CA GLU A 616 36.60 -8.52 -24.07
C GLU A 616 35.50 -7.73 -23.35
N ILE A 617 34.25 -8.20 -23.43
CA ILE A 617 33.12 -7.60 -22.70
C ILE A 617 33.35 -7.65 -21.19
N GLU A 618 33.89 -8.77 -20.69
CA GLU A 618 34.21 -8.91 -19.27
C GLU A 618 35.34 -7.96 -18.84
N LEU A 619 36.38 -7.78 -19.67
CA LEU A 619 37.47 -6.83 -19.43
C LEU A 619 36.94 -5.39 -19.36
N PHE A 620 36.05 -5.00 -20.28
CA PHE A 620 35.39 -3.69 -20.20
C PHE A 620 34.57 -3.56 -18.91
N SER A 621 33.79 -4.58 -18.55
CA SER A 621 33.03 -4.57 -17.30
C SER A 621 33.92 -4.41 -16.07
N ARG A 622 35.04 -5.14 -15.99
CA ARG A 622 36.01 -5.06 -14.88
C ARG A 622 36.65 -3.67 -14.81
N GLY A 623 37.10 -3.13 -15.94
CA GLY A 623 37.67 -1.78 -16.01
C GLY A 623 36.67 -0.70 -15.58
N ASN A 624 35.41 -0.81 -16.02
CA ASN A 624 34.36 0.13 -15.64
C ASN A 624 34.00 0.03 -14.15
N SER A 625 33.96 -1.17 -13.58
CA SER A 625 33.74 -1.35 -12.13
C SER A 625 34.90 -0.76 -11.31
N ALA A 626 36.15 -0.97 -11.73
CA ALA A 626 37.32 -0.40 -11.06
C ALA A 626 37.31 1.14 -11.10
N GLU A 627 36.99 1.72 -12.26
CA GLU A 627 36.87 3.17 -12.41
C GLU A 627 35.68 3.74 -11.63
N ALA A 628 34.54 3.04 -11.62
CA ALA A 628 33.38 3.42 -10.80
C ALA A 628 33.73 3.46 -9.30
N ALA A 629 34.38 2.41 -8.80
CA ALA A 629 34.86 2.33 -7.43
C ALA A 629 35.85 3.46 -7.09
N ARG A 630 36.79 3.77 -8.00
CA ARG A 630 37.74 4.88 -7.83
C ARG A 630 37.06 6.25 -7.77
N GLN A 631 36.03 6.48 -8.58
CA GLN A 631 35.29 7.75 -8.57
C GLN A 631 34.47 7.92 -7.30
N ILE A 632 33.95 6.81 -6.73
CA ILE A 632 33.21 6.81 -5.47
C ILE A 632 34.08 7.18 -4.26
N ASP A 633 35.41 6.97 -4.31
CA ASP A 633 36.32 7.39 -3.23
C ASP A 633 36.27 8.91 -2.95
N GLY A 634 35.78 9.71 -3.91
CA GLY A 634 35.55 11.15 -3.73
C GLY A 634 34.19 11.52 -3.12
N MET A 635 33.36 10.55 -2.73
CA MET A 635 32.04 10.77 -2.13
C MET A 635 32.16 11.10 -0.64
N LEU A 636 31.41 12.11 -0.20
CA LEU A 636 31.31 12.50 1.20
C LEU A 636 30.41 11.53 1.98
N SER A 637 30.52 11.53 3.30
CA SER A 637 29.72 10.66 4.17
C SER A 637 28.22 10.80 3.98
N ASN A 638 27.75 12.00 3.63
CA ASN A 638 26.33 12.29 3.35
C ASN A 638 25.84 11.83 1.96
N GLY A 639 26.64 11.05 1.22
CA GLY A 639 26.28 10.50 -0.09
C GLY A 639 26.41 11.47 -1.26
N THR A 640 26.90 12.69 -1.03
CA THR A 640 27.13 13.70 -2.09
C THR A 640 28.59 13.72 -2.57
N THR A 641 28.84 14.25 -3.75
CA THR A 641 30.20 14.50 -4.26
C THR A 641 30.39 15.99 -4.52
N SER A 642 31.57 16.52 -4.18
CA SER A 642 31.87 17.94 -4.36
C SER A 642 31.82 18.37 -5.83
N ALA A 643 31.47 19.63 -6.10
CA ALA A 643 31.38 20.15 -7.47
C ALA A 643 32.75 20.10 -8.20
N SER A 644 33.86 20.25 -7.49
CA SER A 644 35.21 20.16 -8.07
C SER A 644 35.51 18.72 -8.51
N THR A 645 35.26 17.73 -7.66
CA THR A 645 35.44 16.30 -8.00
C THR A 645 34.54 15.89 -9.17
N ILE A 646 33.29 16.34 -9.20
CA ILE A 646 32.40 16.09 -10.35
C ILE A 646 32.95 16.72 -11.64
N THR A 647 33.52 17.93 -11.55
CA THR A 647 34.14 18.61 -12.70
C THR A 647 35.36 17.83 -13.22
N GLU A 648 36.18 17.27 -12.32
CA GLU A 648 37.31 16.39 -12.70
C GLU A 648 36.84 15.10 -13.39
N ILE A 649 35.78 14.46 -12.88
CA ILE A 649 35.16 13.28 -13.50
C ILE A 649 34.63 13.61 -14.91
N ARG A 650 33.96 14.75 -15.06
CA ARG A 650 33.45 15.24 -16.36
C ARG A 650 34.59 15.57 -17.33
N ASN A 651 35.69 16.14 -16.84
CA ASN A 651 36.86 16.49 -17.65
C ASN A 651 37.72 15.30 -18.08
N THR A 652 37.51 14.11 -17.50
CA THR A 652 38.19 12.89 -17.94
C THR A 652 37.61 12.44 -19.28
N SER A 653 38.42 12.50 -20.33
CA SER A 653 38.02 12.15 -21.70
C SER A 653 37.78 10.64 -21.84
N MET A 654 36.57 10.24 -22.26
CA MET A 654 36.19 8.85 -22.52
C MET A 654 35.04 8.77 -23.52
N SER A 655 34.75 7.58 -24.05
CA SER A 655 33.57 7.40 -24.92
C SER A 655 32.27 7.56 -24.13
N THR A 656 31.22 8.08 -24.77
CA THR A 656 29.89 8.23 -24.18
C THR A 656 29.36 6.92 -23.59
N GLY A 657 29.53 5.80 -24.30
CA GLY A 657 29.08 4.50 -23.84
C GLY A 657 29.85 3.95 -22.64
N GLN A 658 31.18 4.18 -22.58
CA GLN A 658 31.96 3.82 -21.39
C GLN A 658 31.53 4.65 -20.18
N ARG A 659 31.29 5.96 -20.34
CA ARG A 659 30.77 6.81 -19.27
C ARG A 659 29.42 6.32 -18.77
N LEU A 660 28.49 5.98 -19.67
CA LEU A 660 27.19 5.41 -19.32
C LEU A 660 27.32 4.06 -18.59
N ALA A 661 28.29 3.21 -18.98
CA ALA A 661 28.54 1.95 -18.28
C ALA A 661 29.06 2.17 -16.85
N ILE A 662 29.99 3.11 -16.64
CA ILE A 662 30.49 3.50 -15.32
C ILE A 662 29.34 4.09 -14.46
N VAL A 663 28.54 4.98 -15.05
CA VAL A 663 27.32 5.52 -14.42
C VAL A 663 26.37 4.40 -14.01
N GLY A 664 26.14 3.42 -14.89
CA GLY A 664 25.30 2.27 -14.61
C GLY A 664 25.84 1.41 -13.46
N LYS A 665 27.16 1.24 -13.33
CA LYS A 665 27.77 0.52 -12.19
C LYS A 665 27.53 1.23 -10.86
N LYS A 666 27.73 2.55 -10.82
CA LYS A 666 27.46 3.35 -9.62
C LYS A 666 25.96 3.38 -9.30
N PHE A 667 25.12 3.65 -10.28
CA PHE A 667 23.66 3.65 -10.05
C PHE A 667 23.15 2.30 -9.51
N LYS A 668 23.58 1.17 -10.09
CA LYS A 668 23.20 -0.17 -9.61
C LYS A 668 23.67 -0.45 -8.19
N SER A 669 24.78 0.17 -7.74
CA SER A 669 25.27 -0.04 -6.38
C SER A 669 24.39 0.58 -5.31
N THR A 670 23.52 1.53 -5.67
CA THR A 670 22.50 2.08 -4.76
C THR A 670 21.56 1.01 -4.18
N ALA A 671 21.42 -0.16 -4.83
CA ALA A 671 20.68 -1.30 -4.30
C ALA A 671 21.13 -1.75 -2.89
N ILE A 672 22.39 -1.50 -2.50
CA ILE A 672 22.91 -1.81 -1.16
C ILE A 672 22.17 -1.04 -0.03
N MET A 673 21.55 0.10 -0.32
CA MET A 673 20.70 0.81 0.64
C MET A 673 19.47 0.00 1.08
N LEU A 674 19.15 -1.07 0.36
CA LEU A 674 18.05 -1.97 0.65
C LEU A 674 18.55 -3.25 1.35
N THR A 675 19.74 -3.23 1.95
CA THR A 675 20.25 -4.31 2.78
C THR A 675 20.50 -3.81 4.20
N SER A 676 21.50 -3.00 4.47
CA SER A 676 21.63 -2.14 5.66
C SER A 676 23.03 -1.57 5.67
N MET A 677 23.19 -0.36 6.18
CA MET A 677 24.52 0.21 6.42
C MET A 677 25.16 -0.44 7.64
N GLY A 678 26.46 -0.74 7.60
CA GLY A 678 27.21 -1.06 8.82
C GLY A 678 27.30 0.17 9.73
N LEU A 679 27.26 -0.02 11.05
CA LEU A 679 27.46 1.09 12.00
C LEU A 679 28.82 1.75 11.76
N GLY A 680 28.82 3.06 11.51
CA GLY A 680 30.03 3.84 11.24
C GLY A 680 30.55 3.76 9.80
N MET A 681 29.92 2.96 8.92
CA MET A 681 30.26 2.87 7.51
C MET A 681 29.70 4.09 6.76
N THR A 682 30.50 4.67 5.86
CA THR A 682 30.04 5.75 4.99
C THR A 682 29.32 5.22 3.75
N PHE A 683 28.48 6.05 3.10
CA PHE A 683 27.88 5.68 1.81
C PHE A 683 28.92 5.33 0.74
N GLY A 684 30.04 6.06 0.68
CA GLY A 684 31.10 5.82 -0.29
C GLY A 684 31.72 4.43 -0.18
N GLU A 685 32.09 4.01 1.04
CA GLU A 685 32.64 2.68 1.29
C GLU A 685 31.67 1.57 0.86
N MET A 686 30.41 1.72 1.22
CA MET A 686 29.36 0.74 0.94
C MET A 686 29.03 0.59 -0.54
N PHE A 687 28.92 1.69 -1.27
CA PHE A 687 28.71 1.63 -2.71
C PHE A 687 29.91 1.02 -3.43
N LYS A 688 31.13 1.31 -2.97
CA LYS A 688 32.36 0.74 -3.51
C LYS A 688 32.46 -0.76 -3.25
N GLU A 689 32.18 -1.22 -2.02
CA GLU A 689 32.13 -2.63 -1.66
C GLU A 689 31.14 -3.38 -2.54
N TYR A 690 29.91 -2.87 -2.68
CA TYR A 690 28.91 -3.50 -3.54
C TYR A 690 29.36 -3.59 -5.00
N ILE A 691 29.98 -2.55 -5.57
CA ILE A 691 30.51 -2.61 -6.95
C ILE A 691 31.55 -3.72 -7.08
N ASN A 692 32.47 -3.84 -6.12
CA ASN A 692 33.51 -4.85 -6.13
C ASN A 692 32.94 -6.25 -5.98
N ASP A 693 32.01 -6.45 -5.04
CA ASP A 693 31.39 -7.76 -4.77
C ASP A 693 30.59 -8.25 -5.98
N ILE A 694 29.77 -7.39 -6.59
CA ILE A 694 29.04 -7.74 -7.82
C ILE A 694 30.00 -8.07 -8.96
N GLN A 695 31.11 -7.33 -9.10
CA GLN A 695 32.08 -7.59 -10.16
C GLN A 695 32.86 -8.90 -9.94
N GLN A 696 33.06 -9.31 -8.70
CA GLN A 696 33.73 -10.56 -8.34
C GLN A 696 32.75 -11.74 -8.20
N ASN A 697 31.45 -11.51 -8.40
CA ASN A 697 30.38 -12.46 -8.08
C ASN A 697 30.39 -12.93 -6.59
N ASN A 698 30.92 -12.10 -5.70
CA ASN A 698 30.99 -12.35 -4.26
C ASN A 698 29.69 -11.92 -3.56
N TYR A 699 28.56 -12.52 -3.96
CA TYR A 699 27.24 -12.13 -3.42
C TYR A 699 27.08 -12.45 -1.92
N GLU A 700 27.89 -13.36 -1.38
CA GLU A 700 27.84 -13.73 0.04
C GLU A 700 28.23 -12.58 0.97
N ALA A 701 29.12 -11.69 0.54
CA ALA A 701 29.54 -10.53 1.33
C ALA A 701 28.47 -9.43 1.44
N ILE A 702 27.51 -9.40 0.51
CA ILE A 702 26.45 -8.39 0.47
C ILE A 702 25.38 -8.73 1.52
N PRO A 703 25.04 -7.87 2.50
CA PRO A 703 23.98 -8.18 3.47
C PRO A 703 22.64 -8.48 2.78
N GLY A 704 21.79 -9.34 3.36
CA GLY A 704 20.49 -9.65 2.77
C GLY A 704 19.42 -8.56 2.96
N ILE A 705 18.33 -8.67 2.20
CA ILE A 705 17.15 -7.78 2.26
C ILE A 705 16.51 -7.75 3.67
N ASN A 706 16.64 -8.82 4.44
CA ASN A 706 16.07 -8.91 5.79
C ASN A 706 16.66 -7.87 6.75
N LYS A 707 17.90 -7.44 6.51
CA LYS A 707 18.53 -6.36 7.29
C LYS A 707 17.84 -5.01 7.07
N PHE A 708 17.26 -4.77 5.90
CA PHE A 708 16.53 -3.55 5.58
C PHE A 708 15.12 -3.65 6.12
N MET A 709 14.53 -4.85 6.06
CA MET A 709 13.28 -5.13 6.72
C MET A 709 13.35 -4.84 8.23
N GLN A 710 14.46 -5.17 8.91
CA GLN A 710 14.66 -4.81 10.32
C GLN A 710 14.57 -3.29 10.56
N GLN A 711 15.08 -2.46 9.64
CA GLN A 711 14.94 -1.00 9.72
C GLN A 711 13.48 -0.56 9.56
N CYS A 712 12.72 -1.24 8.68
CA CYS A 712 11.32 -0.94 8.39
C CYS A 712 10.38 -1.26 9.56
N VAL A 713 10.56 -2.44 10.19
CA VAL A 713 9.62 -2.93 11.23
C VAL A 713 10.13 -2.75 12.66
N GLY A 714 11.37 -2.28 12.85
CA GLY A 714 11.97 -2.09 14.17
C GLY A 714 11.11 -1.26 15.13
N ALA A 715 10.61 -0.12 14.61
CA ALA A 715 9.73 0.81 15.33
C ALA A 715 8.23 0.48 15.16
N MET A 716 7.88 -0.55 14.37
CA MET A 716 6.51 -0.93 14.04
C MET A 716 6.31 -2.44 14.20
N LYS A 717 6.02 -2.90 15.41
CA LYS A 717 6.02 -4.33 15.76
C LYS A 717 4.62 -4.93 15.89
N TRP A 718 4.55 -6.22 15.59
CA TRP A 718 3.40 -7.08 15.86
C TRP A 718 3.48 -7.69 17.27
N PRO A 719 2.41 -8.36 17.76
CA PRO A 719 2.38 -8.94 19.11
C PRO A 719 3.42 -10.03 19.35
N ASP A 720 3.86 -10.72 18.31
CA ASP A 720 5.05 -11.56 18.38
C ASP A 720 6.32 -10.71 18.26
N LYS A 721 6.68 -10.02 19.35
CA LYS A 721 7.77 -9.02 19.42
C LYS A 721 9.16 -9.54 19.02
N ASP A 722 9.36 -10.86 19.08
CA ASP A 722 10.60 -11.56 18.78
C ASP A 722 10.63 -12.16 17.36
N SER A 723 9.53 -12.03 16.61
CA SER A 723 9.45 -12.49 15.24
C SER A 723 10.06 -11.46 14.29
N GLU A 724 10.83 -11.95 13.33
CA GLU A 724 11.36 -11.16 12.22
C GLU A 724 10.62 -11.52 10.94
N LEU A 725 10.44 -10.53 10.06
CA LEU A 725 9.86 -10.76 8.75
C LEU A 725 10.94 -11.24 7.78
N ASN A 726 10.94 -12.53 7.47
CA ASN A 726 11.79 -13.13 6.46
C ASN A 726 11.22 -12.86 5.07
N VAL A 727 11.85 -11.95 4.32
CA VAL A 727 11.39 -11.47 3.02
C VAL A 727 11.68 -12.50 1.95
N THR A 728 10.64 -12.87 1.21
CA THR A 728 10.71 -13.79 0.06
C THR A 728 10.16 -13.16 -1.23
N PHE A 729 9.60 -11.96 -1.13
CA PHE A 729 9.05 -11.19 -2.23
C PHE A 729 9.52 -9.74 -2.13
N SER A 730 10.01 -9.17 -3.22
CA SER A 730 10.23 -7.74 -3.32
C SER A 730 10.11 -7.28 -4.77
N LYS A 731 9.34 -6.20 -5.00
CA LYS A 731 9.30 -5.52 -6.30
C LYS A 731 8.70 -4.12 -6.21
N LEU A 732 8.94 -3.33 -7.24
CA LEU A 732 8.19 -2.11 -7.52
C LEU A 732 6.86 -2.49 -8.19
N GLN A 733 5.75 -2.00 -7.64
CA GLN A 733 4.40 -2.25 -8.12
C GLN A 733 3.46 -1.18 -7.52
N GLY A 734 3.46 0.04 -8.05
CA GLY A 734 2.76 1.20 -7.48
C GLY A 734 3.34 1.73 -6.16
N ILE A 735 4.02 0.85 -5.43
CA ILE A 735 4.78 1.03 -4.20
C ILE A 735 6.01 0.11 -4.26
N TYR A 736 7.02 0.33 -3.42
CA TYR A 736 8.02 -0.70 -3.16
C TYR A 736 7.47 -1.66 -2.11
N LEU A 737 7.14 -2.89 -2.53
CA LEU A 737 6.44 -3.88 -1.71
C LEU A 737 7.38 -5.01 -1.34
N LEU A 738 7.55 -5.23 -0.04
CA LEU A 738 8.30 -6.34 0.55
C LEU A 738 7.31 -7.32 1.17
N GLY A 739 7.34 -8.59 0.80
CA GLY A 739 6.46 -9.64 1.32
C GLY A 739 7.25 -10.79 1.92
N GLY A 740 6.74 -11.40 2.99
CA GLY A 740 7.44 -12.50 3.66
C GLY A 740 6.65 -13.24 4.72
N THR A 741 7.36 -14.08 5.45
CA THR A 741 6.84 -14.88 6.56
C THR A 741 7.45 -14.41 7.87
N LEU A 742 6.64 -14.30 8.91
CA LEU A 742 7.10 -14.01 10.26
C LEU A 742 7.71 -15.29 10.85
N GLU A 743 9.00 -15.24 11.15
CA GLU A 743 9.75 -16.35 11.73
C GLU A 743 10.28 -15.96 13.11
N LYS A 744 10.18 -16.88 14.07
CA LYS A 744 10.77 -16.67 15.39
C LYS A 744 12.29 -16.73 15.30
N ASN A 745 12.95 -15.75 15.90
CA ASN A 745 14.37 -15.82 16.16
C ASN A 745 14.68 -16.96 17.15
N ASN A 746 15.05 -18.15 16.64
CA ASN A 746 15.59 -19.25 17.45
C ASN A 746 17.05 -19.00 17.84
N LYS A 747 17.45 -17.75 18.12
CA LYS A 747 18.75 -17.50 18.74
C LYS A 747 18.63 -17.89 20.21
N LEU A 748 19.15 -19.07 20.53
CA LEU A 748 19.48 -19.47 21.90
C LEU A 748 20.13 -18.28 22.60
N ASN A 749 19.45 -17.73 23.60
CA ASN A 749 20.06 -16.81 24.55
C ASN A 749 21.21 -17.55 25.24
N SER A 750 22.42 -17.42 24.73
CA SER A 750 23.62 -17.66 25.53
C SER A 750 23.64 -16.56 26.59
N LYS A 751 23.17 -16.91 27.79
CA LYS A 751 23.35 -16.13 29.01
C LYS A 751 24.81 -15.83 29.27
#